data_AF-A0A538A4Y7-F1
#
_entry.id   AF-A0A538A4Y7-F1
#
_cell.length_a   1.000
_cell.length_b   1.000
_cell.length_c   1.000
_cell.angle_alpha   90.00
_cell.angle_beta   90.00
_cell.angle_gamma   90.00
#
_symmetry.space_group_name_H-M   'P 1'
#
loop_
_entity.id
_entity.type
_entity.pdbx_description
1 polymer ?
#
loop_
_entity_poly.entity_id
_entity_poly.type
_entity_poly.pdbx_seq_one_letter_code
_entity_poly.pdbx_strand_id
1 'polypeptide(L)'
;MAAAARELGIELHQTERVSDERLVERIRAGAAGVGVVCAFGQLIREPLLSELEMLNVHPSLIARWRGAAPIERAIMAGDAETGVTIMRVGAGLDSGPVALTERTPIERAEDYGALSARLAELGGELIVRALDLRASGELELTEQDDSLATYAENQPAHRRLPRAGWRRAARRACRRGPGRCVAARAAGGRRPCTAARLRRGRAAAGRRSAGRQASDGGRGVPPGPSGSTAERRARAREVIVGQARTVDVSAGRRAAYEVLRRVFEHDAWADRAFPAAATRHGLDARERSQAQWLAYGAVQRRGTADHLIGLLAARPTDQLDAPVLAALRLGMFELLQSSATPDHAAVDQAVELAKAGVARERSPGRRRADAAAGLVNAVLRRAAHERTALVAGMDDSTPAGAAVLHSYPEWLARMWWQELGPADARAVMAAMNQPAETALRVNTIRADPDSILGELRAAGDEVERPNAAAPLASPESLVLHGRLGALARRRLEDGALVAQARGSQAVVALLDPKPGERVLDLCAAPGIKTTAIGARMRNEGEVVAVELDPGRARQLRELCERLGVVCVRVVEADAASADLGGGYDRILVDPPCSDLGALGSRPDARWRKSPELIERLAGVQEAILAGATGALRPGGMLVYATCTISVRENEERVAALLERDRAVRADDLGRAYPELAARRQPRFLQTRPDRDRTDGFFIARLRREAAEPGAPGGR
;
A
#
# COMPACT_ATOMS: atom_id res chain seq x y z
N MET A 1 -12.85 11.11 -10.04
CA MET A 1 -14.29 10.97 -9.66
C MET A 1 -14.72 12.07 -8.70
N ALA A 2 -14.76 11.89 -7.36
CA ALA A 2 -15.43 12.85 -6.46
C ALA A 2 -14.89 14.30 -6.44
N ALA A 3 -13.62 14.53 -6.79
CA ALA A 3 -13.06 15.87 -7.00
C ALA A 3 -13.54 16.44 -8.36
N ALA A 4 -13.17 15.79 -9.47
CA ALA A 4 -13.65 16.08 -10.82
C ALA A 4 -15.16 16.32 -10.95
N ALA A 5 -16.00 15.58 -10.21
CA ALA A 5 -17.44 15.81 -10.19
C ALA A 5 -17.80 17.23 -9.69
N ARG A 6 -17.13 17.71 -8.64
CA ARG A 6 -17.31 19.07 -8.09
C ARG A 6 -16.72 20.13 -9.02
N GLU A 7 -15.58 19.85 -9.63
CA GLU A 7 -14.94 20.72 -10.64
C GLU A 7 -15.84 20.91 -11.87
N LEU A 8 -16.60 19.88 -12.25
CA LEU A 8 -17.59 19.89 -13.34
C LEU A 8 -19.01 20.31 -12.89
N GLY A 9 -19.20 20.73 -11.62
CA GLY A 9 -20.51 21.14 -11.09
C GLY A 9 -21.55 20.01 -10.94
N ILE A 10 -21.15 18.75 -11.07
CA ILE A 10 -22.02 17.57 -10.98
C ILE A 10 -22.41 17.29 -9.53
N GLU A 11 -23.71 17.21 -9.24
CA GLU A 11 -24.21 16.93 -7.89
C GLU A 11 -23.79 15.52 -7.43
N LEU A 12 -22.98 15.47 -6.36
CA LEU A 12 -22.41 14.23 -5.84
C LEU A 12 -23.18 13.73 -4.63
N HIS A 13 -23.91 12.63 -4.81
CA HIS A 13 -24.56 11.91 -3.70
C HIS A 13 -23.81 10.62 -3.37
N GLN A 14 -23.73 10.29 -2.07
CA GLN A 14 -23.16 9.04 -1.58
C GLN A 14 -24.20 8.28 -0.75
N THR A 15 -24.28 6.97 -0.95
CA THR A 15 -25.14 6.05 -0.20
C THR A 15 -24.32 4.89 0.35
N GLU A 16 -24.76 4.30 1.47
CA GLU A 16 -24.22 3.01 1.90
C GLU A 16 -24.79 1.82 1.10
N ARG A 17 -25.98 1.97 0.48
CA ARG A 17 -26.67 0.91 -0.27
C ARG A 17 -27.36 1.42 -1.53
N VAL A 18 -27.19 0.72 -2.65
CA VAL A 18 -27.86 1.06 -3.93
C VAL A 18 -29.38 0.86 -3.87
N SER A 19 -29.86 -0.01 -2.96
CA SER A 19 -31.28 -0.26 -2.69
C SER A 19 -31.80 0.57 -1.50
N ASP A 20 -31.34 1.81 -1.34
CA ASP A 20 -31.92 2.76 -0.38
C ASP A 20 -33.13 3.44 -1.03
N GLU A 21 -34.28 3.43 -0.36
CA GLU A 21 -35.52 4.04 -0.87
C GLU A 21 -35.30 5.54 -1.18
N ARG A 22 -34.51 6.25 -0.37
CA ARG A 22 -34.16 7.66 -0.60
C ARG A 22 -33.21 7.89 -1.77
N LEU A 23 -32.52 6.84 -2.24
CA LEU A 23 -31.78 6.90 -3.50
C LEU A 23 -32.73 6.69 -4.67
N VAL A 24 -33.61 5.70 -4.60
CA VAL A 24 -34.59 5.40 -5.66
C VAL A 24 -35.55 6.57 -5.88
N GLU A 25 -36.13 7.14 -4.81
CA GLU A 25 -36.98 8.34 -4.87
C GLU A 25 -36.28 9.53 -5.54
N ARG A 26 -34.99 9.75 -5.24
CA ARG A 26 -34.21 10.81 -5.86
C ARG A 26 -33.83 10.53 -7.32
N ILE A 27 -33.59 9.27 -7.70
CA ILE A 27 -33.37 8.90 -9.11
C ILE A 27 -34.63 9.16 -9.93
N ARG A 28 -35.82 8.81 -9.39
CA ARG A 28 -37.12 9.17 -9.98
C ARG A 28 -37.29 10.69 -10.09
N ALA A 29 -36.99 11.43 -9.03
CA ALA A 29 -37.11 12.90 -9.01
C ALA A 29 -36.12 13.62 -9.94
N GLY A 30 -34.94 13.03 -10.18
CA GLY A 30 -33.91 13.58 -11.05
C GLY A 30 -34.14 13.37 -12.56
N ALA A 31 -35.22 12.69 -12.96
CA ALA A 31 -35.62 12.47 -14.36
C ALA A 31 -34.51 11.93 -15.30
N ALA A 32 -33.60 11.11 -14.76
CA ALA A 32 -32.46 10.58 -15.51
C ALA A 32 -32.91 9.64 -16.64
N GLY A 33 -32.50 9.91 -17.88
CA GLY A 33 -32.87 9.10 -19.05
C GLY A 33 -32.06 7.80 -19.24
N VAL A 34 -30.95 7.63 -18.50
CA VAL A 34 -30.08 6.45 -18.47
C VAL A 34 -29.19 6.50 -17.22
N GLY A 35 -28.84 5.34 -16.65
CA GLY A 35 -27.81 5.22 -15.62
C GLY A 35 -26.50 4.67 -16.17
N VAL A 36 -25.36 5.15 -15.65
CA VAL A 36 -24.04 4.58 -15.94
C VAL A 36 -23.48 3.95 -14.68
N VAL A 37 -23.02 2.70 -14.80
CA VAL A 37 -22.39 1.92 -13.74
C VAL A 37 -20.92 1.73 -14.11
N CYS A 38 -20.02 2.02 -13.17
CA CYS A 38 -18.58 1.87 -13.33
C CYS A 38 -17.95 1.58 -11.97
N ALA A 39 -17.09 0.56 -11.90
CA ALA A 39 -16.38 0.12 -10.69
C ALA A 39 -17.28 -0.08 -9.44
N PHE A 40 -18.55 -0.48 -9.63
CA PHE A 40 -19.57 -0.41 -8.59
C PHE A 40 -19.74 -1.74 -7.83
N GLY A 41 -19.24 -1.79 -6.59
CA GLY A 41 -19.16 -3.01 -5.77
C GLY A 41 -20.48 -3.58 -5.20
N GLN A 42 -21.66 -3.14 -5.67
CA GLN A 42 -22.96 -3.64 -5.21
C GLN A 42 -23.83 -4.14 -6.37
N LEU A 43 -24.47 -5.29 -6.19
CA LEU A 43 -25.42 -5.83 -7.17
C LEU A 43 -26.70 -4.99 -7.18
N ILE A 44 -27.00 -4.38 -8.32
CA ILE A 44 -28.22 -3.62 -8.58
C ILE A 44 -29.39 -4.60 -8.75
N ARG A 45 -30.58 -4.21 -8.28
CA ARG A 45 -31.78 -5.06 -8.18
C ARG A 45 -33.04 -4.24 -8.38
N GLU A 46 -34.18 -4.92 -8.51
CA GLU A 46 -35.49 -4.29 -8.48
C GLU A 46 -35.71 -3.44 -7.22
N PRO A 47 -36.46 -2.32 -7.31
CA PRO A 47 -37.15 -1.84 -8.52
C PRO A 47 -36.24 -1.07 -9.50
N LEU A 48 -34.98 -0.82 -9.14
CA LEU A 48 -34.11 0.10 -9.87
C LEU A 48 -33.70 -0.40 -11.27
N LEU A 49 -33.74 -1.72 -11.51
CA LEU A 49 -33.47 -2.32 -12.83
C LEU A 49 -34.63 -2.12 -13.83
N SER A 50 -35.87 -2.04 -13.36
CA SER A 50 -37.06 -1.80 -14.21
C SER A 50 -37.43 -0.32 -14.34
N GLU A 51 -36.97 0.53 -13.42
CA GLU A 51 -37.24 1.98 -13.44
C GLU A 51 -36.23 2.81 -14.24
N LEU A 52 -34.99 2.35 -14.39
CA LEU A 52 -33.95 3.06 -15.14
C LEU A 52 -33.06 2.08 -15.90
N GLU A 53 -32.99 2.21 -17.22
CA GLU A 53 -32.02 1.46 -18.02
C GLU A 53 -30.59 1.88 -17.64
N MET A 54 -29.74 0.88 -17.36
CA MET A 54 -28.37 1.11 -16.92
C MET A 54 -27.36 0.41 -17.83
N LEU A 55 -26.28 1.11 -18.17
CA LEU A 55 -25.12 0.57 -18.89
C LEU A 55 -23.95 0.42 -17.91
N ASN A 56 -23.35 -0.77 -17.85
CA ASN A 56 -22.14 -1.04 -17.06
C ASN A 56 -20.89 -1.00 -17.94
N VAL A 57 -19.84 -0.33 -17.45
CA VAL A 57 -18.50 -0.31 -18.03
C VAL A 57 -17.67 -1.43 -17.39
N HIS A 58 -17.46 -2.54 -18.12
CA HIS A 58 -16.79 -3.72 -17.60
C HIS A 58 -15.41 -3.96 -18.25
N PRO A 59 -14.30 -3.96 -17.50
CA PRO A 59 -12.95 -4.08 -18.04
C PRO A 59 -12.52 -5.55 -18.31
N SER A 60 -13.31 -6.27 -19.10
CA SER A 60 -12.89 -7.48 -19.83
C SER A 60 -13.79 -7.76 -21.03
N LEU A 61 -13.33 -8.65 -21.92
CA LEU A 61 -14.08 -9.16 -23.06
C LEU A 61 -15.17 -10.17 -22.61
N ILE A 62 -16.27 -9.64 -22.10
CA ILE A 62 -17.45 -10.40 -21.69
C ILE A 62 -17.94 -11.33 -22.82
N ALA A 63 -18.34 -12.58 -22.57
CA ALA A 63 -18.60 -13.24 -21.28
C ALA A 63 -17.35 -13.72 -20.49
N ARG A 64 -16.14 -13.47 -20.98
CA ARG A 64 -14.91 -13.80 -20.23
C ARG A 64 -14.71 -12.84 -19.06
N TRP A 65 -14.44 -13.39 -17.88
CA TRP A 65 -14.17 -12.66 -16.63
C TRP A 65 -15.32 -11.75 -16.14
N ARG A 66 -16.56 -12.27 -16.12
CA ARG A 66 -17.67 -11.68 -15.35
C ARG A 66 -17.32 -11.62 -13.86
N GLY A 67 -17.48 -10.49 -13.19
CA GLY A 67 -17.21 -10.33 -11.76
C GLY A 67 -16.23 -9.21 -11.39
N ALA A 68 -15.79 -9.20 -10.14
CA ALA A 68 -15.26 -8.02 -9.47
C ALA A 68 -13.74 -7.80 -9.56
N ALA A 69 -12.98 -8.76 -10.12
CA ALA A 69 -11.53 -8.66 -10.32
C ALA A 69 -11.10 -9.13 -11.74
N PRO A 70 -11.65 -8.56 -12.83
CA PRO A 70 -11.52 -9.14 -14.17
C PRO A 70 -10.12 -8.94 -14.79
N ILE A 71 -9.47 -7.82 -14.50
CA ILE A 71 -8.16 -7.44 -15.05
C ILE A 71 -7.07 -8.37 -14.51
N GLU A 72 -7.07 -8.59 -13.20
CA GLU A 72 -6.16 -9.50 -12.50
C GLU A 72 -6.29 -10.92 -13.05
N ARG A 73 -7.51 -11.36 -13.38
CA ARG A 73 -7.77 -12.71 -13.90
C ARG A 73 -7.26 -12.90 -15.32
N ALA A 74 -7.41 -11.91 -16.19
CA ALA A 74 -6.83 -11.95 -17.53
C ALA A 74 -5.29 -12.06 -17.48
N ILE A 75 -4.64 -11.22 -16.67
CA ILE A 75 -3.18 -11.29 -16.42
C ILE A 75 -2.78 -12.65 -15.81
N MET A 76 -3.51 -13.14 -14.79
CA MET A 76 -3.20 -14.40 -14.10
C MET A 76 -3.41 -15.65 -14.98
N ALA A 77 -4.33 -15.60 -15.94
CA ALA A 77 -4.53 -16.67 -16.91
C ALA A 77 -3.45 -16.67 -18.02
N GLY A 78 -2.76 -15.55 -18.22
CA GLY A 78 -1.86 -15.34 -19.35
C GLY A 78 -2.62 -15.10 -20.66
N ASP A 79 -3.76 -14.41 -20.59
CA ASP A 79 -4.52 -14.01 -21.77
C ASP A 79 -3.68 -13.02 -22.60
N ALA A 80 -3.71 -13.15 -23.93
CA ALA A 80 -2.95 -12.28 -24.85
C ALA A 80 -3.70 -10.99 -25.22
N GLU A 81 -5.01 -10.95 -24.96
CA GLU A 81 -5.89 -9.81 -25.20
C GLU A 81 -6.89 -9.68 -24.05
N THR A 82 -7.35 -8.46 -23.83
CA THR A 82 -8.54 -8.14 -23.04
C THR A 82 -9.23 -6.94 -23.69
N GLY A 83 -10.03 -6.18 -22.96
CA GLY A 83 -10.73 -5.03 -23.48
C GLY A 83 -11.73 -4.45 -22.49
N VAL A 84 -12.59 -3.58 -22.98
CA VAL A 84 -13.75 -3.08 -22.25
C VAL A 84 -15.01 -3.48 -23.00
N THR A 85 -16.01 -3.97 -22.26
CA THR A 85 -17.36 -4.20 -22.74
C THR A 85 -18.31 -3.22 -22.07
N ILE A 86 -19.14 -2.53 -22.87
CA ILE A 86 -20.35 -1.84 -22.40
C ILE A 86 -21.52 -2.80 -22.55
N MET A 87 -22.28 -3.03 -21.49
CA MET A 87 -23.46 -3.91 -21.50
C MET A 87 -24.61 -3.31 -20.70
N ARG A 88 -25.84 -3.71 -21.00
CA ARG A 88 -26.99 -3.40 -20.15
C ARG A 88 -26.93 -4.22 -18.86
N VAL A 89 -27.21 -3.59 -17.72
CA VAL A 89 -27.28 -4.28 -16.42
C VAL A 89 -28.49 -5.22 -16.40
N GLY A 90 -28.27 -6.47 -15.99
CA GLY A 90 -29.32 -7.45 -15.74
C GLY A 90 -29.35 -7.90 -14.27
N ALA A 91 -30.29 -8.80 -13.92
CA ALA A 91 -30.39 -9.35 -12.57
C ALA A 91 -29.27 -10.35 -12.21
N GLY A 92 -28.54 -10.86 -13.20
CA GLY A 92 -27.37 -11.71 -13.03
C GLY A 92 -26.06 -10.93 -12.99
N LEU A 93 -25.00 -11.54 -12.45
CA LEU A 93 -23.66 -10.93 -12.41
C LEU A 93 -23.08 -10.84 -13.83
N ASP A 94 -23.00 -9.62 -14.36
CA ASP A 94 -22.36 -9.27 -15.64
C ASP A 94 -22.87 -10.08 -16.84
N SER A 95 -24.17 -10.42 -16.82
CA SER A 95 -24.82 -11.34 -17.77
C SER A 95 -25.87 -10.70 -18.69
N GLY A 96 -25.99 -9.37 -18.72
CA GLY A 96 -26.92 -8.66 -19.60
C GLY A 96 -26.35 -8.39 -20.99
N PRO A 97 -27.17 -8.02 -21.99
CA PRO A 97 -26.73 -7.91 -23.37
C PRO A 97 -25.65 -6.83 -23.58
N VAL A 98 -24.69 -7.16 -24.45
CA VAL A 98 -23.56 -6.30 -24.82
C VAL A 98 -24.02 -5.26 -25.85
N ALA A 99 -23.60 -4.01 -25.63
CA ALA A 99 -23.86 -2.88 -26.51
C ALA A 99 -22.64 -2.56 -27.38
N LEU A 100 -21.48 -2.39 -26.75
CA LEU A 100 -20.19 -2.17 -27.43
C LEU A 100 -19.10 -3.01 -26.77
N THR A 101 -18.04 -3.34 -27.51
CA THR A 101 -16.83 -3.96 -26.95
C THR A 101 -15.62 -3.56 -27.77
N GLU A 102 -14.55 -3.16 -27.09
CA GLU A 102 -13.28 -2.77 -27.71
C GLU A 102 -12.12 -3.59 -27.12
N ARG A 103 -11.16 -3.98 -27.98
CA ARG A 103 -10.12 -4.98 -27.69
C ARG A 103 -8.74 -4.32 -27.59
N THR A 104 -7.92 -4.79 -26.66
CA THR A 104 -6.54 -4.34 -26.48
C THR A 104 -5.62 -5.51 -26.11
N PRO A 105 -4.38 -5.60 -26.66
CA PRO A 105 -3.44 -6.65 -26.29
C PRO A 105 -2.93 -6.46 -24.86
N ILE A 106 -2.75 -7.55 -24.11
CA ILE A 106 -2.02 -7.52 -22.83
C ILE A 106 -0.54 -7.68 -23.14
N GLU A 107 0.29 -6.73 -22.72
CA GLU A 107 1.72 -6.78 -23.01
C GLU A 107 2.45 -7.77 -22.09
N ARG A 108 3.53 -8.38 -22.58
CA ARG A 108 4.25 -9.47 -21.89
C ARG A 108 4.85 -9.10 -20.53
N ALA A 109 4.98 -7.80 -20.25
CA ALA A 109 5.49 -7.25 -19.01
C ALA A 109 4.47 -6.33 -18.30
N GLU A 110 3.24 -6.23 -18.83
CA GLU A 110 2.21 -5.35 -18.27
C GLU A 110 1.79 -5.81 -16.87
N ASP A 111 1.64 -4.86 -15.96
CA ASP A 111 1.06 -5.10 -14.64
C ASP A 111 -0.37 -4.55 -14.55
N TYR A 112 -1.03 -4.85 -13.43
CA TYR A 112 -2.40 -4.38 -13.18
C TYR A 112 -2.53 -2.85 -13.22
N GLY A 113 -1.51 -2.10 -12.80
CA GLY A 113 -1.54 -0.64 -12.78
C GLY A 113 -1.57 -0.05 -14.18
N ALA A 114 -0.67 -0.51 -15.06
CA ALA A 114 -0.64 -0.10 -16.45
C ALA A 114 -1.93 -0.50 -17.20
N LEU A 115 -2.33 -1.77 -17.10
CA LEU A 115 -3.51 -2.28 -17.81
C LEU A 115 -4.81 -1.64 -17.29
N SER A 116 -4.94 -1.44 -15.98
CA SER A 116 -6.12 -0.79 -15.39
C SER A 116 -6.22 0.69 -15.72
N ALA A 117 -5.11 1.40 -15.95
CA ALA A 117 -5.15 2.79 -16.41
C ALA A 117 -5.66 2.86 -17.86
N ARG A 118 -5.06 2.05 -18.74
CA ARG A 118 -5.40 1.98 -20.17
C ARG A 118 -6.84 1.53 -20.42
N LEU A 119 -7.34 0.57 -19.64
CA LEU A 119 -8.74 0.13 -19.69
C LEU A 119 -9.73 1.15 -19.10
N ALA A 120 -9.31 2.01 -18.16
CA ALA A 120 -10.17 3.06 -17.62
C ALA A 120 -10.37 4.22 -18.62
N GLU A 121 -9.32 4.57 -19.37
CA GLU A 121 -9.36 5.53 -20.47
C GLU A 121 -10.26 5.03 -21.61
N LEU A 122 -9.97 3.83 -22.13
CA LEU A 122 -10.76 3.17 -23.18
C LEU A 122 -12.24 3.00 -22.78
N GLY A 123 -12.51 2.69 -21.51
CA GLY A 123 -13.87 2.56 -20.99
C GLY A 123 -14.62 3.88 -20.85
N GLY A 124 -13.90 5.00 -20.71
CA GLY A 124 -14.45 6.35 -20.73
C GLY A 124 -14.89 6.79 -22.13
N GLU A 125 -14.07 6.52 -23.15
CA GLU A 125 -14.41 6.78 -24.55
C GLU A 125 -15.59 5.90 -25.01
N LEU A 126 -15.54 4.60 -24.70
CA LEU A 126 -16.52 3.63 -25.15
C LEU A 126 -17.91 3.83 -24.53
N ILE A 127 -18.01 4.32 -23.28
CA ILE A 127 -19.32 4.65 -22.68
C ILE A 127 -19.93 5.93 -23.27
N VAL A 128 -19.13 6.96 -23.60
CA VAL A 128 -19.64 8.16 -24.28
C VAL A 128 -20.24 7.77 -25.63
N ARG A 129 -19.49 7.01 -26.44
CA ARG A 129 -19.97 6.48 -27.73
C ARG A 129 -21.24 5.63 -27.61
N ALA A 130 -21.38 4.83 -26.54
CA ALA A 130 -22.60 4.07 -26.27
C ALA A 130 -23.80 4.95 -25.92
N LEU A 131 -23.58 6.07 -25.21
CA LEU A 131 -24.61 7.06 -24.88
C LEU A 131 -25.05 7.85 -26.12
N ASP A 132 -24.13 8.22 -27.01
CA ASP A 132 -24.44 8.91 -28.26
C ASP A 132 -25.29 8.05 -29.20
N LEU A 133 -24.89 6.79 -29.43
CA LEU A 133 -25.68 5.81 -30.20
C LEU A 133 -27.04 5.53 -29.57
N ARG A 134 -27.15 5.60 -28.23
CA ARG A 134 -28.44 5.48 -27.54
C ARG A 134 -29.32 6.71 -27.77
N ALA A 135 -28.73 7.90 -27.85
CA ALA A 135 -29.45 9.15 -28.10
C ALA A 135 -29.97 9.26 -29.55
N SER A 136 -29.27 8.69 -30.53
CA SER A 136 -29.75 8.59 -31.92
C SER A 136 -30.71 7.41 -32.17
N GLY A 137 -30.72 6.42 -31.27
CA GLY A 137 -31.54 5.20 -31.40
C GLY A 137 -30.85 4.06 -32.17
N GLU A 138 -29.54 4.17 -32.43
CA GLU A 138 -28.71 3.21 -33.16
C GLU A 138 -27.99 2.19 -32.24
N LEU A 139 -28.19 2.23 -30.92
CA LEU A 139 -27.55 1.30 -29.99
C LEU A 139 -28.16 -0.10 -30.05
N GLU A 140 -27.59 -0.97 -30.88
CA GLU A 140 -27.90 -2.40 -30.89
C GLU A 140 -27.45 -3.09 -29.59
N LEU A 141 -28.20 -4.11 -29.15
CA LEU A 141 -27.92 -4.91 -27.95
C LEU A 141 -27.89 -6.40 -28.31
N THR A 142 -26.75 -7.04 -28.09
CA THR A 142 -26.50 -8.46 -28.40
C THR A 142 -26.49 -9.30 -27.13
N GLU A 143 -27.37 -10.29 -27.02
CA GLU A 143 -27.41 -11.22 -25.89
C GLU A 143 -26.13 -12.08 -25.79
N GLN A 144 -25.71 -12.38 -24.56
CA GLN A 144 -24.47 -13.13 -24.31
C GLN A 144 -24.64 -14.65 -24.50
N ASP A 145 -23.59 -15.31 -25.02
CA ASP A 145 -23.48 -16.77 -24.91
C ASP A 145 -22.97 -17.16 -23.50
N ASP A 146 -23.92 -17.49 -22.61
CA ASP A 146 -23.66 -17.99 -21.26
C ASP A 146 -22.76 -19.24 -21.21
N SER A 147 -22.64 -20.02 -22.30
CA SER A 147 -21.76 -21.19 -22.34
C SER A 147 -20.26 -20.82 -22.40
N LEU A 148 -19.95 -19.57 -22.75
CA LEU A 148 -18.60 -19.00 -22.77
C LEU A 148 -18.23 -18.26 -21.46
N ALA A 149 -19.14 -18.20 -20.50
CA ALA A 149 -18.96 -17.40 -19.28
C ALA A 149 -17.84 -17.93 -18.37
N THR A 150 -16.91 -17.05 -17.98
CA THR A 150 -15.92 -17.32 -16.92
C THR A 150 -15.97 -16.26 -15.83
N TYR A 151 -15.70 -16.66 -14.58
CA TYR A 151 -15.95 -15.80 -13.41
C TYR A 151 -14.67 -15.29 -12.74
N ALA A 152 -14.69 -14.00 -12.42
CA ALA A 152 -13.65 -13.24 -11.74
C ALA A 152 -14.04 -12.97 -10.27
N GLU A 153 -14.00 -14.01 -9.45
CA GLU A 153 -14.26 -13.91 -8.01
C GLU A 153 -13.19 -13.05 -7.30
N ASN A 154 -13.60 -12.19 -6.37
CA ASN A 154 -12.69 -11.61 -5.38
C ASN A 154 -12.14 -12.71 -4.49
N GLN A 155 -10.82 -12.92 -4.50
CA GLN A 155 -10.18 -13.85 -3.57
C GLN A 155 -9.89 -13.14 -2.23
N PRO A 156 -10.04 -13.82 -1.08
CA PRO A 156 -9.52 -13.31 0.19
C PRO A 156 -8.01 -13.07 0.10
N ALA A 157 -7.54 -11.93 0.62
CA ALA A 157 -6.20 -11.39 0.38
C ALA A 157 -5.05 -12.13 1.11
N HIS A 158 -4.87 -13.43 0.87
CA HIS A 158 -3.78 -14.25 1.43
C HIS A 158 -3.17 -15.23 0.41
N ARG A 159 -2.48 -14.71 -0.61
CA ARG A 159 -1.15 -15.22 -1.06
C ARG A 159 -0.52 -14.37 -2.17
N ARG A 160 0.77 -14.09 -1.99
CA ARG A 160 1.68 -13.66 -3.07
C ARG A 160 1.64 -14.67 -4.21
N LEU A 161 1.44 -14.21 -5.44
CA LEU A 161 1.42 -15.06 -6.64
C LEU A 161 2.73 -15.86 -6.76
N PRO A 162 2.69 -17.21 -6.73
CA PRO A 162 3.89 -18.00 -6.94
C PRO A 162 4.33 -17.90 -8.41
N ARG A 163 5.52 -17.34 -8.66
CA ARG A 163 6.18 -17.30 -9.99
C ARG A 163 6.32 -18.68 -10.67
N ALA A 164 6.07 -19.77 -9.94
CA ALA A 164 5.98 -21.14 -10.46
C ALA A 164 4.88 -21.36 -11.51
N GLY A 165 3.81 -20.54 -11.56
CA GLY A 165 2.73 -20.67 -12.54
C GLY A 165 3.22 -20.56 -14.00
N TRP A 166 3.97 -19.49 -14.29
CA TRP A 166 4.55 -19.22 -15.61
C TRP A 166 5.41 -20.38 -16.13
N ARG A 167 6.23 -20.98 -15.26
CA ARG A 167 7.06 -22.14 -15.62
C ARG A 167 6.27 -23.43 -15.87
N ARG A 168 5.02 -23.55 -15.39
CA ARG A 168 4.12 -24.68 -15.70
C ARG A 168 3.30 -24.46 -16.97
N ALA A 169 2.92 -23.23 -17.29
CA ALA A 169 2.30 -22.89 -18.58
C ALA A 169 3.29 -23.12 -19.75
N ALA A 170 4.47 -22.50 -19.70
CA ALA A 170 5.49 -22.63 -20.74
C ALA A 170 5.93 -24.09 -21.00
N ARG A 171 6.00 -24.92 -19.94
CA ARG A 171 6.35 -26.35 -20.07
C ARG A 171 5.23 -27.26 -20.57
N ARG A 172 3.99 -26.77 -20.70
CA ARG A 172 2.91 -27.46 -21.42
C ARG A 172 2.85 -27.08 -22.90
N ALA A 173 3.27 -25.87 -23.28
CA ALA A 173 3.40 -25.47 -24.68
C ALA A 173 4.50 -26.29 -25.41
N CYS A 174 5.69 -26.41 -24.82
CA CYS A 174 6.85 -27.02 -25.49
C CYS A 174 6.94 -28.58 -25.41
N ARG A 175 5.81 -29.30 -25.34
CA ARG A 175 5.80 -30.79 -25.39
C ARG A 175 4.77 -31.41 -26.36
N ARG A 176 4.21 -30.61 -27.28
CA ARG A 176 3.51 -31.12 -28.47
C ARG A 176 3.83 -30.26 -29.70
N GLY A 177 4.69 -30.79 -30.56
CA GLY A 177 4.84 -30.39 -31.96
C GLY A 177 5.23 -31.61 -32.79
N PRO A 178 5.35 -31.51 -34.13
CA PRO A 178 5.13 -30.33 -34.97
C PRO A 178 3.85 -30.47 -35.85
N GLY A 179 3.34 -29.37 -36.41
CA GLY A 179 2.12 -29.43 -37.25
C GLY A 179 1.69 -28.13 -37.94
N ARG A 180 2.45 -27.71 -38.97
CA ARG A 180 2.08 -26.82 -40.10
C ARG A 180 1.19 -25.58 -39.84
N CYS A 181 1.74 -24.40 -40.14
CA CYS A 181 0.95 -23.23 -40.54
C CYS A 181 0.37 -23.45 -41.95
N VAL A 182 -0.96 -23.34 -42.12
CA VAL A 182 -1.67 -23.08 -43.40
C VAL A 182 -2.91 -22.23 -43.07
N ALA A 183 -3.40 -21.44 -44.02
CA ALA A 183 -4.45 -20.44 -43.81
C ALA A 183 -5.87 -20.85 -44.27
N ALA A 184 -6.85 -20.07 -43.79
CA ALA A 184 -8.11 -19.69 -44.45
C ALA A 184 -9.34 -20.64 -44.48
N ARG A 185 -10.51 -19.97 -44.41
CA ARG A 185 -11.88 -20.32 -44.88
C ARG A 185 -12.70 -21.44 -44.22
N ALA A 186 -13.64 -20.98 -43.38
CA ALA A 186 -15.10 -21.01 -43.62
C ALA A 186 -15.96 -22.30 -43.45
N ALA A 187 -17.22 -22.02 -43.07
CA ALA A 187 -18.46 -22.78 -43.32
C ALA A 187 -18.76 -24.12 -42.59
N GLY A 188 -19.56 -24.00 -41.52
CA GLY A 188 -20.80 -24.80 -41.36
C GLY A 188 -20.72 -26.20 -40.69
N GLY A 189 -21.88 -26.67 -40.23
CA GLY A 189 -22.10 -28.05 -39.76
C GLY A 189 -22.67 -28.19 -38.33
N ARG A 190 -23.99 -28.40 -38.21
CA ARG A 190 -24.64 -28.85 -36.96
C ARG A 190 -24.75 -30.38 -36.94
N ARG A 191 -24.57 -31.03 -35.77
CA ARG A 191 -25.58 -31.87 -35.05
C ARG A 191 -24.97 -32.75 -33.93
N PRO A 192 -25.78 -33.30 -33.00
CA PRO A 192 -25.33 -33.53 -31.61
C PRO A 192 -25.55 -34.97 -31.06
N CYS A 193 -25.30 -35.10 -29.75
CA CYS A 193 -25.85 -36.10 -28.81
C CYS A 193 -25.38 -37.56 -28.94
N THR A 194 -24.92 -38.11 -27.80
CA THR A 194 -25.67 -39.15 -27.08
C THR A 194 -25.16 -39.29 -25.63
N ALA A 195 -25.95 -39.93 -24.76
CA ALA A 195 -25.68 -40.05 -23.33
C ALA A 195 -25.34 -41.49 -22.91
N ALA A 196 -24.59 -41.63 -21.81
CA ALA A 196 -24.44 -42.87 -21.05
C ALA A 196 -25.11 -42.70 -19.66
N ARG A 197 -25.62 -43.80 -19.08
CA ARG A 197 -26.59 -43.76 -17.97
C ARG A 197 -26.27 -44.82 -16.90
N LEU A 198 -26.82 -44.61 -15.69
CA LEU A 198 -27.13 -45.61 -14.64
C LEU A 198 -25.99 -46.27 -13.85
N ARG A 199 -25.96 -45.98 -12.53
CA ARG A 199 -26.34 -46.88 -11.40
C ARG A 199 -26.39 -46.01 -10.12
N ARG A 200 -27.50 -45.83 -9.40
CA ARG A 200 -28.17 -46.74 -8.44
C ARG A 200 -27.15 -47.52 -7.57
N GLY A 201 -27.01 -47.32 -6.25
CA GLY A 201 -27.70 -46.42 -5.30
C GLY A 201 -28.25 -47.18 -4.07
N ARG A 202 -28.44 -46.53 -2.92
CA ARG A 202 -29.26 -46.97 -1.77
C ARG A 202 -29.53 -45.82 -0.79
N ALA A 203 -30.57 -45.95 0.02
CA ALA A 203 -31.00 -44.98 1.03
C ALA A 203 -31.34 -45.69 2.36
N ALA A 204 -31.35 -44.92 3.45
CA ALA A 204 -31.87 -45.36 4.75
C ALA A 204 -32.51 -44.17 5.50
N ALA A 205 -33.75 -44.36 5.97
CA ALA A 205 -34.31 -43.57 7.08
C ALA A 205 -33.75 -44.13 8.41
N GLY A 206 -33.70 -43.41 9.54
CA GLY A 206 -34.42 -42.19 9.93
C GLY A 206 -35.42 -42.49 11.05
N ARG A 207 -35.63 -41.57 12.01
CA ARG A 207 -36.67 -41.65 13.07
C ARG A 207 -36.90 -40.29 13.74
N ARG A 208 -38.11 -40.09 14.28
CA ARG A 208 -38.51 -39.01 15.19
C ARG A 208 -38.90 -39.61 16.55
N SER A 209 -38.87 -38.81 17.61
CA SER A 209 -39.52 -39.08 18.90
C SER A 209 -40.00 -37.76 19.53
N ALA A 210 -41.01 -37.82 20.40
CA ALA A 210 -41.68 -36.64 20.98
C ALA A 210 -42.39 -36.96 22.32
N GLY A 211 -42.72 -35.90 23.09
CA GLY A 211 -43.39 -35.97 24.40
C GLY A 211 -42.44 -35.73 25.59
N ARG A 212 -42.90 -35.34 26.79
CA ARG A 212 -44.28 -35.13 27.31
C ARG A 212 -44.33 -33.97 28.35
N GLN A 213 -45.54 -33.61 28.80
CA GLN A 213 -45.84 -32.67 29.90
C GLN A 213 -46.13 -33.40 31.25
N ALA A 214 -46.18 -32.65 32.35
CA ALA A 214 -46.62 -33.04 33.72
C ALA A 214 -47.20 -31.80 34.48
N SER A 215 -47.75 -31.97 35.70
CA SER A 215 -48.43 -30.89 36.46
C SER A 215 -48.31 -30.98 38.01
N ASP A 216 -48.78 -29.91 38.67
CA ASP A 216 -49.23 -29.79 40.09
C ASP A 216 -48.22 -29.90 41.24
N GLY A 217 -48.46 -29.31 42.44
CA GLY A 217 -49.49 -28.29 42.79
C GLY A 217 -49.82 -28.12 44.30
N GLY A 218 -50.28 -26.92 44.72
CA GLY A 218 -50.96 -26.62 46.02
C GLY A 218 -50.08 -26.44 47.29
N ARG A 219 -50.53 -25.93 48.46
CA ARG A 219 -51.77 -25.22 48.94
C ARG A 219 -51.47 -24.41 50.25
N GLY A 220 -52.29 -23.43 50.67
CA GLY A 220 -52.35 -22.89 52.07
C GLY A 220 -52.79 -21.40 52.25
N VAL A 221 -53.90 -21.11 52.98
CA VAL A 221 -54.66 -19.82 53.07
C VAL A 221 -55.67 -19.85 54.28
N PRO A 222 -56.28 -18.76 54.86
CA PRO A 222 -55.95 -17.32 55.08
C PRO A 222 -55.64 -17.08 56.60
N PRO A 223 -56.36 -16.31 57.49
CA PRO A 223 -57.23 -15.06 57.46
C PRO A 223 -56.43 -13.74 57.28
N GLY A 224 -56.83 -12.50 57.64
CA GLY A 224 -58.12 -11.86 58.07
C GLY A 224 -57.94 -10.83 59.22
N PRO A 225 -58.67 -9.67 59.33
CA PRO A 225 -59.83 -9.19 58.55
C PRO A 225 -59.77 -7.73 58.00
N SER A 226 -60.83 -7.36 57.23
CA SER A 226 -61.45 -6.02 57.02
C SER A 226 -60.63 -4.77 56.62
N GLY A 227 -60.95 -4.21 55.44
CA GLY A 227 -60.62 -2.83 55.01
C GLY A 227 -61.28 -2.48 53.67
N SER A 228 -62.01 -1.37 53.57
CA SER A 228 -63.00 -1.13 52.50
C SER A 228 -62.47 -0.59 51.16
N THR A 229 -62.78 -1.32 50.08
CA THR A 229 -63.21 -0.87 48.73
C THR A 229 -62.54 0.30 47.98
N ALA A 230 -62.32 0.01 46.69
CA ALA A 230 -62.28 0.92 45.53
C ALA A 230 -60.95 1.60 45.12
N GLU A 231 -60.87 1.85 43.81
CA GLU A 231 -59.87 2.64 43.07
C GLU A 231 -58.37 2.31 43.25
N ARG A 232 -57.94 1.24 42.56
CA ARG A 232 -56.61 1.21 41.90
C ARG A 232 -56.50 0.13 40.81
N ARG A 233 -56.29 0.55 39.56
CA ARG A 233 -55.69 -0.25 38.47
C ARG A 233 -54.43 0.45 37.98
N ALA A 234 -53.52 -0.32 37.38
CA ALA A 234 -52.30 0.16 36.72
C ALA A 234 -51.38 1.10 37.54
N ARG A 235 -50.58 0.53 38.45
CA ARG A 235 -49.19 0.97 38.58
C ARG A 235 -48.32 0.03 37.77
N ALA A 236 -47.60 0.56 36.80
CA ALA A 236 -46.56 -0.19 36.11
C ALA A 236 -45.45 -0.55 37.11
N ARG A 237 -44.83 -1.73 36.95
CA ARG A 237 -43.50 -1.95 37.50
C ARG A 237 -42.52 -1.16 36.65
N GLU A 238 -41.93 -0.11 37.22
CA GLU A 238 -40.73 0.48 36.64
C GLU A 238 -39.59 -0.53 36.73
N VAL A 239 -39.48 -1.37 35.70
CA VAL A 239 -38.20 -1.96 35.37
C VAL A 239 -37.35 -0.82 34.83
N ILE A 240 -36.48 -0.28 35.68
CA ILE A 240 -35.40 0.62 35.24
C ILE A 240 -34.45 -0.23 34.41
N VAL A 241 -34.78 -0.40 33.13
CA VAL A 241 -33.85 -0.84 32.10
C VAL A 241 -32.86 0.30 31.96
N GLY A 242 -31.79 0.24 32.76
CA GLY A 242 -30.69 1.18 32.65
C GLY A 242 -30.22 1.18 31.20
N GLN A 243 -30.44 2.29 30.48
CA GLN A 243 -29.96 2.43 29.12
C GLN A 243 -28.45 2.29 29.16
N ALA A 244 -27.95 1.17 28.63
CA ALA A 244 -26.53 0.99 28.42
C ALA A 244 -26.07 2.15 27.55
N ARG A 245 -25.20 3.02 28.10
CA ARG A 245 -24.60 4.13 27.35
C ARG A 245 -23.96 3.53 26.11
N THR A 246 -24.55 3.78 24.94
CA THR A 246 -23.96 3.40 23.66
C THR A 246 -22.71 4.25 23.49
N VAL A 247 -21.56 3.67 23.80
CA VAL A 247 -20.24 4.28 23.62
C VAL A 247 -20.03 4.47 22.13
N ASP A 248 -20.31 5.66 21.60
CA ASP A 248 -20.03 5.92 20.20
C ASP A 248 -18.52 5.86 19.95
N VAL A 249 -18.13 5.20 18.87
CA VAL A 249 -16.72 5.07 18.49
C VAL A 249 -16.23 6.44 18.03
N SER A 250 -15.10 6.94 18.54
CA SER A 250 -14.58 8.22 18.07
C SER A 250 -14.28 8.20 16.56
N ALA A 251 -14.49 9.32 15.88
CA ALA A 251 -14.27 9.43 14.44
C ALA A 251 -12.83 9.00 14.07
N GLY A 252 -11.85 9.40 14.89
CA GLY A 252 -10.46 8.96 14.73
C GLY A 252 -10.25 7.44 14.83
N ARG A 253 -10.94 6.72 15.74
CA ARG A 253 -10.88 5.25 15.80
C ARG A 253 -11.62 4.59 14.64
N ARG A 254 -12.74 5.15 14.17
CA ARG A 254 -13.41 4.70 12.94
C ARG A 254 -12.49 4.80 11.72
N ALA A 255 -11.78 5.92 11.56
CA ALA A 255 -10.82 6.11 10.49
C ALA A 255 -9.63 5.16 10.57
N ALA A 256 -9.03 4.99 11.77
CA ALA A 256 -7.91 4.07 11.97
C ALA A 256 -8.30 2.61 11.68
N TYR A 257 -9.48 2.18 12.14
CA TYR A 257 -10.04 0.87 11.86
C TYR A 257 -10.27 0.64 10.35
N GLU A 258 -10.81 1.63 9.64
CA GLU A 258 -10.99 1.56 8.18
C GLU A 258 -9.65 1.43 7.44
N VAL A 259 -8.58 2.10 7.91
CA VAL A 259 -7.23 1.90 7.37
C VAL A 259 -6.74 0.48 7.64
N LEU A 260 -6.89 -0.06 8.85
CA LEU A 260 -6.45 -1.44 9.15
C LEU A 260 -7.15 -2.47 8.26
N ARG A 261 -8.46 -2.35 8.03
CA ARG A 261 -9.18 -3.23 7.07
C ARG A 261 -8.64 -3.07 5.65
N ARG A 262 -8.53 -1.84 5.14
CA ARG A 262 -7.98 -1.56 3.80
C ARG A 262 -6.56 -2.11 3.60
N VAL A 263 -5.69 -1.99 4.61
CA VAL A 263 -4.29 -2.46 4.55
C VAL A 263 -4.19 -3.98 4.56
N PHE A 264 -5.00 -4.68 5.36
CA PHE A 264 -4.86 -6.13 5.56
C PHE A 264 -5.83 -7.01 4.78
N GLU A 265 -6.89 -6.45 4.18
CA GLU A 265 -7.90 -7.19 3.42
C GLU A 265 -7.97 -6.76 1.94
N HIS A 266 -7.42 -5.60 1.59
CA HIS A 266 -7.46 -5.02 0.24
C HIS A 266 -6.07 -4.57 -0.24
N ASP A 267 -5.01 -5.01 0.45
CA ASP A 267 -3.59 -4.70 0.18
C ASP A 267 -3.26 -3.20 0.02
N ALA A 268 -4.12 -2.28 0.44
CA ALA A 268 -3.92 -0.83 0.24
C ALA A 268 -2.79 -0.29 1.12
N TRP A 269 -1.95 0.61 0.60
CA TRP A 269 -0.89 1.23 1.40
C TRP A 269 -1.46 2.20 2.44
N ALA A 270 -0.87 2.24 3.64
CA ALA A 270 -1.42 2.99 4.78
C ALA A 270 -1.45 4.51 4.53
N ASP A 271 -0.43 5.03 3.84
CA ASP A 271 -0.28 6.41 3.39
C ASP A 271 -1.35 6.85 2.36
N ARG A 272 -1.80 5.94 1.50
CA ARG A 272 -2.87 6.15 0.52
C ARG A 272 -4.26 5.97 1.15
N ALA A 273 -4.40 5.02 2.07
CA ALA A 273 -5.66 4.71 2.73
C ALA A 273 -6.07 5.78 3.76
N PHE A 274 -5.11 6.32 4.52
CA PHE A 274 -5.39 7.22 5.64
C PHE A 274 -6.00 8.58 5.25
N PRO A 275 -5.52 9.33 4.23
CA PRO A 275 -6.14 10.60 3.83
C PRO A 275 -7.62 10.43 3.44
N ALA A 276 -7.94 9.38 2.69
CA ALA A 276 -9.32 9.07 2.29
C ALA A 276 -10.21 8.74 3.50
N ALA A 277 -9.70 7.99 4.48
CA ALA A 277 -10.41 7.71 5.73
C ALA A 277 -10.59 8.99 6.58
N ALA A 278 -9.54 9.80 6.75
CA ALA A 278 -9.60 11.03 7.53
C ALA A 278 -10.63 12.04 6.97
N THR A 279 -10.68 12.22 5.65
CA THR A 279 -11.71 13.03 4.99
C THR A 279 -13.11 12.41 5.14
N ARG A 280 -13.26 11.08 5.01
CA ARG A 280 -14.55 10.39 5.14
C ARG A 280 -15.17 10.52 6.52
N HIS A 281 -14.36 10.46 7.58
CA HIS A 281 -14.81 10.59 8.97
C HIS A 281 -14.75 12.04 9.48
N GLY A 282 -14.46 13.02 8.62
CA GLY A 282 -14.55 14.46 8.94
C GLY A 282 -13.53 14.98 9.95
N LEU A 283 -12.37 14.32 10.09
CA LEU A 283 -11.45 14.55 11.21
C LEU A 283 -10.84 15.95 11.24
N ASP A 284 -10.82 16.58 12.42
CA ASP A 284 -10.03 17.81 12.64
C ASP A 284 -8.51 17.52 12.66
N ALA A 285 -7.68 18.57 12.78
CA ALA A 285 -6.22 18.44 12.77
C ALA A 285 -5.64 17.62 13.95
N ARG A 286 -6.28 17.66 15.12
CA ARG A 286 -5.93 16.92 16.34
C ARG A 286 -6.40 15.47 16.23
N GLU A 287 -7.65 15.24 15.86
CA GLU A 287 -8.21 13.92 15.60
C GLU A 287 -7.43 13.18 14.51
N ARG A 288 -7.10 13.86 13.41
CA ARG A 288 -6.27 13.32 12.33
C ARG A 288 -4.90 12.86 12.84
N SER A 289 -4.27 13.64 13.72
CA SER A 289 -2.98 13.26 14.32
C SER A 289 -3.10 12.00 15.21
N GLN A 290 -4.16 11.91 16.03
CA GLN A 290 -4.42 10.72 16.86
C GLN A 290 -4.79 9.49 16.00
N ALA A 291 -5.63 9.67 14.99
CA ALA A 291 -6.05 8.62 14.06
C ALA A 291 -4.89 8.08 13.23
N GLN A 292 -3.95 8.95 12.82
CA GLN A 292 -2.75 8.55 12.10
C GLN A 292 -1.82 7.73 12.99
N TRP A 293 -1.58 8.17 14.23
CA TRP A 293 -0.79 7.42 15.22
C TRP A 293 -1.39 6.03 15.50
N LEU A 294 -2.71 5.96 15.74
CA LEU A 294 -3.45 4.70 15.90
C LEU A 294 -3.32 3.79 14.67
N ALA A 295 -3.58 4.32 13.47
CA ALA A 295 -3.57 3.54 12.24
C ALA A 295 -2.18 3.01 11.89
N TYR A 296 -1.18 3.89 11.83
CA TYR A 296 0.17 3.55 11.43
C TYR A 296 0.86 2.69 12.49
N GLY A 297 0.66 3.01 13.77
CA GLY A 297 1.20 2.27 14.89
C GLY A 297 0.66 0.84 15.00
N ALA A 298 -0.67 0.65 14.90
CA ALA A 298 -1.25 -0.69 14.94
C ALA A 298 -0.89 -1.54 13.70
N VAL A 299 -0.65 -0.90 12.55
CA VAL A 299 -0.12 -1.56 11.35
C VAL A 299 1.37 -1.95 11.51
N GLN A 300 2.19 -1.05 12.06
CA GLN A 300 3.62 -1.30 12.34
C GLN A 300 3.81 -2.40 13.40
N ARG A 301 2.99 -2.37 14.47
CA ARG A 301 3.03 -3.30 15.63
C ARG A 301 2.24 -4.61 15.43
N ARG A 302 1.84 -4.93 14.19
CA ARG A 302 1.06 -6.13 13.84
C ARG A 302 1.67 -7.44 14.37
N GLY A 303 2.99 -7.62 14.31
CA GLY A 303 3.65 -8.87 14.74
C GLY A 303 3.49 -9.13 16.23
N THR A 304 3.72 -8.10 17.05
CA THR A 304 3.50 -8.15 18.50
C THR A 304 2.01 -8.35 18.82
N ALA A 305 1.13 -7.60 18.14
CA ALA A 305 -0.30 -7.69 18.34
C ALA A 305 -0.87 -9.07 17.98
N ASP A 306 -0.54 -9.62 16.81
CA ASP A 306 -1.06 -10.90 16.35
C ASP A 306 -0.58 -12.07 17.23
N HIS A 307 0.66 -12.02 17.73
CA HIS A 307 1.18 -13.01 18.69
C HIS A 307 0.37 -12.99 19.99
N LEU A 308 0.20 -11.81 20.60
CA LEU A 308 -0.55 -11.66 21.85
C LEU A 308 -2.05 -11.98 21.67
N ILE A 309 -2.65 -11.60 20.54
CA ILE A 309 -4.02 -11.97 20.19
C ILE A 309 -4.15 -13.50 20.08
N GLY A 310 -3.23 -14.17 19.39
CA GLY A 310 -3.27 -15.63 19.23
C GLY A 310 -3.15 -16.38 20.57
N LEU A 311 -2.24 -15.92 21.43
CA LEU A 311 -2.04 -16.42 22.80
C LEU A 311 -3.30 -16.25 23.66
N LEU A 312 -3.92 -15.08 23.63
CA LEU A 312 -5.06 -14.74 24.49
C LEU A 312 -6.40 -15.28 23.98
N ALA A 313 -6.58 -15.39 22.65
CA ALA A 313 -7.77 -15.98 22.01
C ALA A 313 -7.69 -17.52 21.89
N ALA A 314 -6.57 -18.10 22.31
CA ALA A 314 -6.24 -19.53 22.25
C ALA A 314 -6.42 -20.17 20.85
N ARG A 315 -6.16 -19.39 19.79
CA ARG A 315 -6.27 -19.85 18.39
C ARG A 315 -5.44 -18.99 17.43
N PRO A 316 -5.01 -19.51 16.27
CA PRO A 316 -4.40 -18.72 15.20
C PRO A 316 -5.24 -17.52 14.75
N THR A 317 -4.59 -16.41 14.40
CA THR A 317 -5.25 -15.16 14.00
C THR A 317 -5.92 -15.24 12.63
N ASP A 318 -5.51 -16.16 11.74
CA ASP A 318 -6.16 -16.44 10.46
C ASP A 318 -7.52 -17.15 10.60
N GLN A 319 -7.86 -17.64 11.80
CA GLN A 319 -9.17 -18.18 12.17
C GLN A 319 -10.12 -17.13 12.78
N LEU A 320 -9.72 -15.85 12.80
CA LEU A 320 -10.53 -14.74 13.28
C LEU A 320 -11.14 -13.98 12.11
N ASP A 321 -12.41 -13.59 12.24
CA ASP A 321 -13.06 -12.73 11.25
C ASP A 321 -12.27 -11.44 11.09
N ALA A 322 -11.95 -11.05 9.85
CA ALA A 322 -11.13 -9.88 9.57
C ALA A 322 -11.60 -8.57 10.26
N PRO A 323 -12.92 -8.22 10.33
CA PRO A 323 -13.36 -7.07 11.11
C PRO A 323 -13.08 -7.17 12.61
N VAL A 324 -13.03 -8.39 13.17
CA VAL A 324 -12.72 -8.66 14.58
C VAL A 324 -11.21 -8.55 14.80
N LEU A 325 -10.40 -9.13 13.92
CA LEU A 325 -8.94 -9.03 13.97
C LEU A 325 -8.45 -7.58 13.80
N ALA A 326 -9.07 -6.79 12.94
CA ALA A 326 -8.76 -5.36 12.80
C ALA A 326 -9.06 -4.56 14.09
N ALA A 327 -10.17 -4.87 14.77
CA ALA A 327 -10.52 -4.24 16.05
C ALA A 327 -9.58 -4.68 17.18
N LEU A 328 -9.23 -5.97 17.23
CA LEU A 328 -8.25 -6.52 18.17
C LEU A 328 -6.87 -5.90 18.00
N ARG A 329 -6.36 -5.78 16.76
CA ARG A 329 -5.07 -5.14 16.46
C ARG A 329 -5.04 -3.68 16.92
N LEU A 330 -6.11 -2.92 16.66
CA LEU A 330 -6.23 -1.52 17.08
C LEU A 330 -6.27 -1.37 18.60
N GLY A 331 -7.14 -2.14 19.28
CA GLY A 331 -7.26 -2.10 20.74
C GLY A 331 -6.01 -2.63 21.46
N MET A 332 -5.36 -3.66 20.92
CA MET A 332 -4.10 -4.20 21.45
C MET A 332 -2.97 -3.16 21.32
N PHE A 333 -2.86 -2.47 20.18
CA PHE A 333 -1.92 -1.37 20.04
C PHE A 333 -2.20 -0.24 21.04
N GLU A 334 -3.47 0.17 21.17
CA GLU A 334 -3.84 1.25 22.09
C GLU A 334 -3.56 0.89 23.56
N LEU A 335 -3.86 -0.33 24.01
CA LEU A 335 -3.54 -0.81 25.36
C LEU A 335 -2.03 -0.95 25.63
N LEU A 336 -1.22 -1.24 24.61
CA LEU A 336 0.23 -1.43 24.77
C LEU A 336 1.05 -0.13 24.61
N GLN A 337 0.49 0.90 23.96
CA GLN A 337 1.26 2.09 23.54
C GLN A 337 0.60 3.42 23.97
N SER A 338 -0.66 3.43 24.43
CA SER A 338 -1.32 4.63 24.96
C SER A 338 -1.16 4.74 26.47
N SER A 339 -0.49 5.78 26.95
CA SER A 339 -0.51 6.18 28.36
C SER A 339 -1.70 7.11 28.71
N ALA A 340 -2.38 7.65 27.70
CA ALA A 340 -3.40 8.70 27.86
C ALA A 340 -4.86 8.21 27.67
N THR A 341 -5.06 6.98 27.17
CA THR A 341 -6.40 6.39 27.01
C THR A 341 -6.66 5.38 28.13
N PRO A 342 -7.72 5.54 28.93
CA PRO A 342 -8.07 4.54 29.94
C PRO A 342 -8.34 3.17 29.32
N ASP A 343 -7.81 2.10 29.93
CA ASP A 343 -7.87 0.74 29.37
C ASP A 343 -9.31 0.31 29.02
N HIS A 344 -10.30 0.65 29.87
CA HIS A 344 -11.72 0.35 29.61
C HIS A 344 -12.26 1.06 28.36
N ALA A 345 -11.83 2.30 28.09
CA ALA A 345 -12.27 3.04 26.92
C ALA A 345 -11.68 2.45 25.63
N ALA A 346 -10.42 2.00 25.65
CA ALA A 346 -9.82 1.29 24.52
C ALA A 346 -10.54 -0.05 24.23
N VAL A 347 -10.88 -0.81 25.28
CA VAL A 347 -11.68 -2.04 25.18
C VAL A 347 -13.05 -1.77 24.57
N ASP A 348 -13.84 -0.87 25.15
CA ASP A 348 -15.23 -0.64 24.74
C ASP A 348 -15.31 -0.09 23.30
N GLN A 349 -14.39 0.81 22.90
CA GLN A 349 -14.30 1.31 21.54
C GLN A 349 -13.96 0.20 20.52
N ALA A 350 -13.07 -0.73 20.87
CA ALA A 350 -12.74 -1.87 20.02
C ALA A 350 -13.91 -2.88 19.92
N VAL A 351 -14.69 -3.05 21.00
CA VAL A 351 -15.90 -3.89 21.01
C VAL A 351 -16.96 -3.35 20.06
N GLU A 352 -17.26 -2.04 20.09
CA GLU A 352 -18.24 -1.45 19.16
C GLU A 352 -17.74 -1.42 17.72
N LEU A 353 -16.43 -1.23 17.48
CA LEU A 353 -15.83 -1.40 16.15
C LEU A 353 -16.03 -2.81 15.58
N ALA A 354 -15.80 -3.84 16.39
CA ALA A 354 -15.99 -5.23 15.96
C ALA A 354 -17.45 -5.55 15.64
N LYS A 355 -18.39 -5.09 16.48
CA LYS A 355 -19.84 -5.19 16.22
C LYS A 355 -20.21 -4.53 14.89
N ALA A 356 -19.82 -3.28 14.69
CA ALA A 356 -20.12 -2.52 13.48
C ALA A 356 -19.45 -3.12 12.22
N GLY A 357 -18.24 -3.65 12.36
CA GLY A 357 -17.52 -4.32 11.28
C GLY A 357 -18.16 -5.62 10.81
N VAL A 358 -18.61 -6.46 11.75
CA VAL A 358 -19.33 -7.71 11.48
C VAL A 358 -20.75 -7.43 10.99
N ALA A 359 -21.44 -6.42 11.54
CA ALA A 359 -22.79 -6.03 11.13
C ALA A 359 -22.89 -5.51 9.68
N ARG A 360 -21.76 -5.17 9.05
CA ARG A 360 -21.66 -4.75 7.65
C ARG A 360 -21.36 -5.90 6.67
N GLU A 361 -21.17 -7.12 7.14
CA GLU A 361 -20.95 -8.30 6.28
C GLU A 361 -22.27 -8.82 5.67
N ARG A 362 -22.20 -9.58 4.57
CA ARG A 362 -23.37 -9.92 3.72
C ARG A 362 -24.46 -10.80 4.37
N SER A 363 -24.27 -11.31 5.58
CA SER A 363 -25.27 -12.07 6.37
C SER A 363 -25.04 -11.95 7.89
N PRO A 364 -25.35 -10.81 8.53
CA PRO A 364 -25.00 -10.56 9.93
C PRO A 364 -26.14 -10.99 10.87
N GLY A 365 -26.11 -12.25 11.31
CA GLY A 365 -26.96 -12.68 12.43
C GLY A 365 -26.50 -12.02 13.73
N ARG A 366 -27.43 -11.43 14.52
CA ARG A 366 -27.12 -10.71 15.78
C ARG A 366 -26.13 -11.46 16.69
N ARG A 367 -26.34 -12.77 16.85
CA ARG A 367 -25.45 -13.69 17.60
C ARG A 367 -23.98 -13.68 17.17
N ARG A 368 -23.66 -13.39 15.89
CA ARG A 368 -22.28 -13.27 15.38
C ARG A 368 -21.63 -11.96 15.83
N ALA A 369 -22.38 -10.86 15.84
CA ALA A 369 -21.92 -9.59 16.40
C ALA A 369 -21.78 -9.65 17.94
N ASP A 370 -22.71 -10.32 18.63
CA ASP A 370 -22.63 -10.57 20.08
C ASP A 370 -21.40 -11.44 20.44
N ALA A 371 -21.12 -12.48 19.65
CA ALA A 371 -19.95 -13.35 19.84
C ALA A 371 -18.62 -12.62 19.55
N ALA A 372 -18.58 -11.80 18.49
CA ALA A 372 -17.46 -10.92 18.18
C ALA A 372 -17.18 -9.94 19.33
N ALA A 373 -18.22 -9.27 19.84
CA ALA A 373 -18.12 -8.38 21.00
C ALA A 373 -17.56 -9.09 22.24
N GLY A 374 -18.08 -10.29 22.55
CA GLY A 374 -17.63 -11.10 23.68
C GLY A 374 -16.15 -11.49 23.56
N LEU A 375 -15.70 -11.91 22.37
CA LEU A 375 -14.30 -12.27 22.12
C LEU A 375 -13.36 -11.07 22.26
N VAL A 376 -13.70 -9.93 21.65
CA VAL A 376 -12.88 -8.70 21.74
C VAL A 376 -12.78 -8.21 23.16
N ASN A 377 -13.90 -8.17 23.88
CA ASN A 377 -13.95 -7.79 25.28
C ASN A 377 -13.10 -8.72 26.16
N ALA A 378 -13.19 -10.04 25.97
CA ALA A 378 -12.42 -11.01 26.75
C ALA A 378 -10.91 -10.90 26.49
N VAL A 379 -10.49 -10.86 25.22
CA VAL A 379 -9.08 -10.75 24.84
C VAL A 379 -8.46 -9.44 25.33
N LEU A 380 -9.13 -8.29 25.10
CA LEU A 380 -8.55 -6.99 25.43
C LEU A 380 -8.60 -6.67 26.94
N ARG A 381 -9.63 -7.10 27.69
CA ARG A 381 -9.60 -6.98 29.17
C ARG A 381 -8.49 -7.83 29.78
N ARG A 382 -8.28 -9.04 29.26
CA ARG A 382 -7.19 -9.91 29.69
C ARG A 382 -5.82 -9.30 29.34
N ALA A 383 -5.69 -8.74 28.13
CA ALA A 383 -4.48 -8.03 27.70
C ALA A 383 -4.15 -6.82 28.59
N ALA A 384 -5.14 -6.03 28.99
CA ALA A 384 -4.95 -4.89 29.90
C ALA A 384 -4.48 -5.34 31.29
N HIS A 385 -5.12 -6.36 31.86
CA HIS A 385 -4.78 -6.91 33.18
C HIS A 385 -3.40 -7.59 33.20
N GLU A 386 -3.07 -8.39 32.18
CA GLU A 386 -1.82 -9.14 32.10
C GLU A 386 -0.68 -8.36 31.41
N ARG A 387 -0.90 -7.11 30.99
CA ARG A 387 0.01 -6.28 30.16
C ARG A 387 1.48 -6.39 30.57
N THR A 388 1.80 -6.16 31.84
CA THR A 388 3.17 -6.18 32.35
C THR A 388 3.82 -7.56 32.22
N ALA A 389 3.07 -8.63 32.51
CA ALA A 389 3.56 -10.00 32.41
C ALA A 389 3.68 -10.46 30.94
N LEU A 390 2.74 -10.06 30.07
CA LEU A 390 2.79 -10.33 28.64
C LEU A 390 3.98 -9.66 27.96
N VAL A 391 4.33 -8.43 28.35
CA VAL A 391 5.49 -7.72 27.82
C VAL A 391 6.80 -8.26 28.39
N ALA A 392 6.87 -8.52 29.70
CA ALA A 392 8.07 -9.11 30.33
C ALA A 392 8.34 -10.57 29.92
N GLY A 393 7.31 -11.30 29.45
CA GLY A 393 7.42 -12.67 28.94
C GLY A 393 7.87 -12.79 27.48
N MET A 394 8.07 -11.67 26.75
CA MET A 394 8.59 -11.70 25.38
C MET A 394 10.13 -11.67 25.37
N ASP A 395 10.73 -12.75 24.85
CA ASP A 395 12.17 -12.86 24.61
C ASP A 395 12.62 -12.08 23.36
N ASP A 396 13.86 -11.54 23.39
CA ASP A 396 14.58 -11.08 22.20
C ASP A 396 16.01 -11.65 22.07
N SER A 397 16.39 -12.65 22.87
CA SER A 397 17.66 -13.36 22.73
C SER A 397 17.75 -14.14 21.40
N THR A 398 16.61 -14.49 20.81
CA THR A 398 16.49 -15.18 19.53
C THR A 398 15.92 -14.27 18.42
N PRO A 399 16.26 -14.50 17.13
CA PRO A 399 15.69 -13.71 16.02
C PRO A 399 14.18 -13.90 15.87
N ALA A 400 13.62 -15.03 16.34
CA ALA A 400 12.18 -15.27 16.33
C ALA A 400 11.46 -14.48 17.44
N GLY A 401 12.02 -14.46 18.66
CA GLY A 401 11.52 -13.60 19.75
C GLY A 401 11.60 -12.12 19.40
N ALA A 402 12.76 -11.67 18.91
CA ALA A 402 12.96 -10.28 18.48
C ALA A 402 12.01 -9.84 17.34
N ALA A 403 11.67 -10.74 16.42
CA ALA A 403 10.65 -10.49 15.40
C ALA A 403 9.25 -10.23 15.98
N VAL A 404 8.89 -10.91 17.08
CA VAL A 404 7.63 -10.70 17.81
C VAL A 404 7.70 -9.40 18.62
N LEU A 405 8.71 -9.23 19.49
CA LEU A 405 8.83 -8.09 20.39
C LEU A 405 8.92 -6.76 19.63
N HIS A 406 9.71 -6.72 18.57
CA HIS A 406 9.88 -5.52 17.75
C HIS A 406 8.96 -5.48 16.52
N SER A 407 8.10 -6.47 16.30
CA SER A 407 7.12 -6.47 15.19
C SER A 407 7.75 -6.36 13.78
N TYR A 408 8.41 -7.44 13.37
CA TYR A 408 8.95 -7.65 12.01
C TYR A 408 8.57 -9.04 11.48
N PRO A 409 8.68 -9.27 10.15
CA PRO A 409 8.71 -10.62 9.62
C PRO A 409 9.92 -11.39 10.16
N GLU A 410 9.72 -12.65 10.56
CA GLU A 410 10.78 -13.50 11.10
C GLU A 410 11.98 -13.65 10.14
N TRP A 411 11.73 -13.72 8.82
CA TRP A 411 12.79 -13.79 7.81
C TRP A 411 13.72 -12.57 7.84
N LEU A 412 13.19 -11.38 8.14
CA LEU A 412 13.95 -10.12 8.16
C LEU A 412 14.75 -10.00 9.46
N ALA A 413 14.16 -10.38 10.59
CA ALA A 413 14.88 -10.46 11.86
C ALA A 413 16.03 -11.48 11.78
N ARG A 414 15.84 -12.64 11.15
CA ARG A 414 16.88 -13.64 10.90
C ARG A 414 17.99 -13.14 9.96
N MET A 415 17.64 -12.42 8.90
CA MET A 415 18.58 -11.79 7.97
C MET A 415 19.49 -10.79 8.70
N TRP A 416 18.91 -9.83 9.43
CA TRP A 416 19.69 -8.88 10.23
C TRP A 416 20.50 -9.55 11.34
N TRP A 417 20.04 -10.66 11.92
CA TRP A 417 20.83 -11.48 12.85
C TRP A 417 22.13 -12.02 12.25
N GLN A 418 22.13 -12.31 10.95
CA GLN A 418 23.28 -12.86 10.21
C GLN A 418 24.19 -11.76 9.63
N GLU A 419 23.62 -10.64 9.20
CA GLU A 419 24.37 -9.54 8.58
C GLU A 419 24.95 -8.57 9.64
N LEU A 420 24.14 -8.18 10.63
CA LEU A 420 24.50 -7.21 11.67
C LEU A 420 24.93 -7.89 12.99
N GLY A 421 24.36 -9.06 13.29
CA GLY A 421 24.55 -9.74 14.57
C GLY A 421 23.48 -9.37 15.61
N PRO A 422 23.40 -10.10 16.75
CA PRO A 422 22.24 -10.04 17.65
C PRO A 422 21.95 -8.65 18.25
N ALA A 423 22.99 -7.92 18.67
CA ALA A 423 22.84 -6.62 19.31
C ALA A 423 22.37 -5.54 18.33
N ASP A 424 23.07 -5.39 17.21
CA ASP A 424 22.73 -4.43 16.15
C ASP A 424 21.36 -4.74 15.51
N ALA A 425 21.02 -6.02 15.31
CA ALA A 425 19.71 -6.41 14.78
C ALA A 425 18.56 -5.96 15.69
N ARG A 426 18.68 -6.14 17.01
CA ARG A 426 17.71 -5.60 17.99
C ARG A 426 17.69 -4.08 17.99
N ALA A 427 18.86 -3.42 17.98
CA ALA A 427 18.96 -1.97 18.00
C ALA A 427 18.26 -1.33 16.80
N VAL A 428 18.55 -1.81 15.58
CA VAL A 428 17.89 -1.40 14.33
C VAL A 428 16.38 -1.65 14.38
N MET A 429 15.96 -2.86 14.79
CA MET A 429 14.54 -3.20 14.92
C MET A 429 13.80 -2.28 15.90
N ALA A 430 14.40 -1.97 17.05
CA ALA A 430 13.84 -1.09 18.07
C ALA A 430 13.79 0.38 17.60
N ALA A 431 14.85 0.88 16.97
CA ALA A 431 14.93 2.26 16.46
C ALA A 431 13.91 2.53 15.35
N MET A 432 13.75 1.61 14.40
CA MET A 432 12.72 1.68 13.34
C MET A 432 11.26 1.46 13.86
N ASN A 433 11.05 1.41 15.18
CA ASN A 433 9.72 1.51 15.81
C ASN A 433 9.50 2.81 16.60
N GLN A 434 10.49 3.72 16.61
CA GLN A 434 10.34 5.06 17.13
C GLN A 434 9.84 6.02 16.03
N PRO A 435 9.34 7.22 16.38
CA PRO A 435 9.06 8.26 15.40
C PRO A 435 10.30 8.59 14.56
N ALA A 436 10.13 8.71 13.25
CA ALA A 436 11.21 9.09 12.35
C ALA A 436 11.59 10.59 12.50
N GLU A 437 12.86 10.89 12.24
CA GLU A 437 13.40 12.25 12.23
C GLU A 437 12.73 13.13 11.16
N THR A 438 12.29 14.35 11.54
CA THR A 438 11.79 15.33 10.57
C THR A 438 12.96 16.15 10.01
N ALA A 439 13.73 15.51 9.13
CA ALA A 439 14.86 16.14 8.43
C ALA A 439 14.40 16.89 7.16
N LEU A 440 14.94 18.09 7.00
CA LEU A 440 14.64 19.03 5.93
C LEU A 440 15.93 19.46 5.22
N ARG A 441 15.80 19.81 3.94
CA ARG A 441 16.85 20.44 3.12
C ARG A 441 16.35 21.82 2.68
N VAL A 442 17.16 22.86 2.89
CA VAL A 442 16.92 24.19 2.33
C VAL A 442 17.25 24.17 0.84
N ASN A 443 16.39 24.79 0.03
CA ASN A 443 16.61 24.95 -1.39
C ASN A 443 17.45 26.22 -1.64
N THR A 444 18.75 26.04 -1.83
CA THR A 444 19.73 27.13 -2.02
C THR A 444 19.55 27.94 -3.31
N ILE A 445 18.63 27.55 -4.21
CA ILE A 445 18.18 28.40 -5.34
C ILE A 445 17.20 29.48 -4.87
N ARG A 446 16.41 29.21 -3.81
CA ARG A 446 15.31 30.07 -3.35
C ARG A 446 15.57 30.79 -2.04
N ALA A 447 16.38 30.23 -1.16
CA ALA A 447 16.64 30.80 0.16
C ALA A 447 18.01 30.42 0.74
N ASP A 448 18.52 31.30 1.59
CA ASP A 448 19.71 31.05 2.40
C ASP A 448 19.38 30.16 3.64
N PRO A 449 20.21 29.16 3.99
CA PRO A 449 19.94 28.28 5.12
C PRO A 449 19.90 28.95 6.50
N ASP A 450 20.73 29.95 6.78
CA ASP A 450 20.73 30.63 8.09
C ASP A 450 19.57 31.63 8.21
N SER A 451 19.18 32.27 7.10
CA SER A 451 17.94 33.06 6.99
C SER A 451 16.71 32.21 7.31
N ILE A 452 16.56 31.03 6.67
CA ILE A 452 15.43 30.12 6.93
C ILE A 452 15.45 29.57 8.35
N LEU A 453 16.62 29.25 8.91
CA LEU A 453 16.76 28.84 10.30
C LEU A 453 16.32 29.96 11.27
N GLY A 454 16.67 31.20 10.98
CA GLY A 454 16.22 32.38 11.73
C GLY A 454 14.71 32.60 11.66
N GLU A 455 14.14 32.57 10.44
CA GLU A 455 12.69 32.68 10.20
C GLU A 455 11.88 31.66 11.01
N LEU A 456 12.25 30.38 10.94
CA LEU A 456 11.54 29.29 11.60
C LEU A 456 11.62 29.42 13.14
N ARG A 457 12.80 29.75 13.68
CA ARG A 457 12.97 29.99 15.12
C ARG A 457 12.16 31.20 15.61
N ALA A 458 12.11 32.27 14.83
CA ALA A 458 11.28 33.43 15.13
C ALA A 458 9.77 33.12 15.06
N ALA A 459 9.36 32.13 14.25
CA ALA A 459 7.99 31.61 14.20
C ALA A 459 7.66 30.58 15.30
N GLY A 460 8.63 30.22 16.15
CA GLY A 460 8.46 29.25 17.23
C GLY A 460 8.57 27.77 16.82
N ASP A 461 9.09 27.46 15.64
CA ASP A 461 9.44 26.09 15.25
C ASP A 461 10.71 25.63 16.03
N GLU A 462 10.66 24.47 16.69
CA GLU A 462 11.80 23.84 17.36
C GLU A 462 12.77 23.25 16.31
N VAL A 463 13.62 24.08 15.71
CA VAL A 463 14.51 23.69 14.60
C VAL A 463 15.99 24.02 14.86
N GLU A 464 16.86 23.13 14.39
CA GLU A 464 18.32 23.26 14.47
C GLU A 464 19.03 22.71 13.23
N ARG A 465 20.33 23.04 13.10
CA ARG A 465 21.26 22.32 12.21
C ARG A 465 21.54 20.94 12.85
N PRO A 466 21.69 19.86 12.07
CA PRO A 466 21.91 18.53 12.64
C PRO A 466 23.18 18.47 13.50
N ASN A 467 23.07 17.97 14.73
CA ASN A 467 24.22 17.65 15.57
C ASN A 467 24.87 16.32 15.12
N ALA A 468 25.58 16.38 13.99
CA ALA A 468 26.28 15.26 13.37
C ALA A 468 27.52 15.75 12.61
N ALA A 469 28.45 14.86 12.30
CA ALA A 469 29.56 15.16 11.38
C ALA A 469 29.08 15.22 9.92
N ALA A 470 29.91 15.80 9.04
CA ALA A 470 29.79 15.55 7.60
C ALA A 470 29.99 14.04 7.33
N PRO A 471 29.31 13.44 6.35
CA PRO A 471 28.39 14.05 5.36
C PRO A 471 26.95 14.24 5.87
N LEU A 472 26.62 13.80 7.09
CA LEU A 472 25.25 13.83 7.64
C LEU A 472 24.76 15.21 8.09
N ALA A 473 25.67 16.17 8.30
CA ALA A 473 25.35 17.59 8.51
C ALA A 473 25.92 18.42 7.35
N SER A 474 25.13 18.60 6.29
CA SER A 474 25.45 19.55 5.21
C SER A 474 24.92 20.97 5.58
N PRO A 475 25.51 22.07 5.05
CA PRO A 475 25.10 23.44 5.42
C PRO A 475 23.64 23.77 5.13
N GLU A 476 23.02 23.12 4.14
CA GLU A 476 21.60 23.24 3.80
C GLU A 476 20.67 22.32 4.61
N SER A 477 21.20 21.56 5.58
CA SER A 477 20.45 20.57 6.35
C SER A 477 19.86 21.15 7.64
N LEU A 478 18.61 20.82 7.92
CA LEU A 478 17.89 21.18 9.15
C LEU A 478 17.16 19.97 9.75
N VAL A 479 17.04 19.91 11.07
CA VAL A 479 16.20 18.95 11.80
C VAL A 479 15.17 19.72 12.61
N LEU A 480 13.90 19.34 12.48
CA LEU A 480 12.79 19.88 13.25
C LEU A 480 12.32 18.86 14.30
N HIS A 481 12.16 19.34 15.53
CA HIS A 481 11.65 18.58 16.66
C HIS A 481 10.15 18.84 16.86
N GLY A 482 9.45 17.88 17.48
CA GLY A 482 8.03 18.02 17.77
C GLY A 482 7.12 18.03 16.54
N ARG A 483 6.44 19.15 16.28
CA ARG A 483 5.43 19.29 15.21
C ARG A 483 5.82 20.40 14.24
N LEU A 484 5.85 20.06 12.96
CA LEU A 484 5.96 21.02 11.84
C LEU A 484 5.00 22.20 12.04
N GLY A 485 5.52 23.43 12.09
CA GLY A 485 4.78 24.68 12.27
C GLY A 485 4.12 25.20 10.99
N ALA A 486 3.40 26.32 11.12
CA ALA A 486 2.68 26.93 10.01
C ALA A 486 3.62 27.54 8.95
N LEU A 487 4.76 28.11 9.38
CA LEU A 487 5.76 28.64 8.46
C LEU A 487 6.51 27.52 7.75
N ALA A 488 6.95 26.49 8.47
CA ALA A 488 7.61 25.32 7.89
C ALA A 488 6.75 24.62 6.81
N ARG A 489 5.42 24.55 6.96
CA ARG A 489 4.51 24.09 5.89
C ARG A 489 4.56 24.99 4.65
N ARG A 490 4.37 26.31 4.82
CA ARG A 490 4.43 27.25 3.69
C ARG A 490 5.78 27.21 2.96
N ARG A 491 6.88 27.06 3.69
CA ARG A 491 8.22 26.89 3.10
C ARG A 491 8.42 25.55 2.39
N LEU A 492 7.72 24.48 2.80
CA LEU A 492 7.67 23.22 2.05
C LEU A 492 6.78 23.31 0.80
N GLU A 493 5.75 24.15 0.82
CA GLU A 493 4.82 24.41 -0.28
C GLU A 493 5.46 25.32 -1.36
N ASP A 494 6.03 26.46 -0.96
CA ASP A 494 6.71 27.45 -1.82
C ASP A 494 8.06 26.98 -2.40
N GLY A 495 8.58 25.85 -1.90
CA GLY A 495 9.79 25.20 -2.39
C GLY A 495 11.10 25.74 -1.81
N ALA A 496 11.07 26.61 -0.78
CA ALA A 496 12.26 26.99 -0.01
C ALA A 496 12.81 25.83 0.86
N LEU A 497 11.95 24.88 1.23
CA LEU A 497 12.28 23.65 1.96
C LEU A 497 11.86 22.40 1.17
N VAL A 498 12.59 21.31 1.39
CA VAL A 498 12.32 19.97 0.88
C VAL A 498 12.44 18.96 2.02
N ALA A 499 11.45 18.09 2.22
CA ALA A 499 11.55 17.01 3.21
C ALA A 499 12.50 15.91 2.68
N GLN A 500 13.60 15.64 3.40
CA GLN A 500 14.61 14.67 2.98
C GLN A 500 15.45 14.19 4.17
N ALA A 501 15.47 12.89 4.44
CA ALA A 501 16.32 12.25 5.45
C ALA A 501 17.81 12.60 5.26
N ARG A 502 18.56 12.81 6.35
CA ARG A 502 19.99 13.21 6.29
C ARG A 502 20.85 12.19 5.55
N GLY A 503 20.56 10.89 5.67
CA GLY A 503 21.20 9.84 4.87
C GLY A 503 21.04 10.05 3.35
N SER A 504 19.86 10.51 2.92
CA SER A 504 19.58 10.85 1.51
C SER A 504 20.26 12.16 1.08
N GLN A 505 20.43 13.13 1.98
CA GLN A 505 21.20 14.36 1.72
C GLN A 505 22.70 14.04 1.55
N ALA A 506 23.24 13.17 2.41
CA ALA A 506 24.64 12.73 2.39
C ALA A 506 25.07 12.08 1.05
N VAL A 507 24.16 11.39 0.36
CA VAL A 507 24.42 10.83 -1.00
C VAL A 507 24.87 11.92 -1.98
N VAL A 508 24.12 13.03 -2.06
CA VAL A 508 24.45 14.14 -2.96
C VAL A 508 25.62 14.96 -2.42
N ALA A 509 25.81 15.02 -1.09
CA ALA A 509 26.98 15.62 -0.48
C ALA A 509 28.29 14.90 -0.84
N LEU A 510 28.26 13.57 -0.99
CA LEU A 510 29.42 12.75 -1.38
C LEU A 510 29.65 12.68 -2.89
N LEU A 511 28.59 12.86 -3.69
CA LEU A 511 28.65 13.05 -5.14
C LEU A 511 29.33 14.39 -5.49
N ASP A 512 29.05 15.43 -4.71
CA ASP A 512 29.71 16.74 -4.78
C ASP A 512 29.69 17.41 -6.18
N PRO A 513 28.54 17.49 -6.87
CA PRO A 513 28.44 18.03 -8.23
C PRO A 513 28.75 19.53 -8.28
N LYS A 514 29.36 19.98 -9.38
CA LYS A 514 29.85 21.35 -9.58
C LYS A 514 29.09 22.10 -10.68
N PRO A 515 28.95 23.43 -10.57
CA PRO A 515 28.47 24.27 -11.67
C PRO A 515 29.22 23.98 -12.98
N GLY A 516 28.47 23.78 -14.06
CA GLY A 516 28.99 23.52 -15.41
C GLY A 516 29.29 22.04 -15.73
N GLU A 517 29.26 21.13 -14.76
CA GLU A 517 29.42 19.69 -15.01
C GLU A 517 28.22 19.07 -15.76
N ARG A 518 28.46 17.93 -16.41
CA ARG A 518 27.43 17.07 -16.99
C ARG A 518 27.17 15.86 -16.07
N VAL A 519 26.01 15.84 -15.42
CA VAL A 519 25.64 14.85 -14.40
C VAL A 519 24.51 13.94 -14.88
N LEU A 520 24.58 12.66 -14.57
CA LEU A 520 23.50 11.68 -14.78
C LEU A 520 22.89 11.30 -13.43
N ASP A 521 21.57 11.19 -13.37
CA ASP A 521 20.82 10.71 -12.21
C ASP A 521 19.91 9.55 -12.66
N LEU A 522 20.21 8.33 -12.21
CA LEU A 522 19.52 7.11 -12.63
C LEU A 522 18.48 6.65 -11.61
N CYS A 523 17.27 6.38 -12.11
CA CYS A 523 16.05 6.07 -11.34
C CYS A 523 15.58 7.26 -10.48
N ALA A 524 15.78 8.46 -11.03
CA ALA A 524 15.82 9.74 -10.32
C ALA A 524 14.54 10.17 -9.59
N ALA A 525 13.36 9.62 -9.94
CA ALA A 525 12.09 10.11 -9.42
C ALA A 525 11.84 9.73 -7.95
N PRO A 526 11.22 10.59 -7.13
CA PRO A 526 10.47 11.80 -7.49
C PRO A 526 11.31 13.08 -7.61
N GLY A 527 12.62 12.99 -7.83
CA GLY A 527 13.47 14.16 -8.12
C GLY A 527 14.14 14.80 -6.90
N ILE A 528 14.00 14.23 -5.70
CA ILE A 528 14.53 14.83 -4.46
C ILE A 528 16.07 14.92 -4.51
N LYS A 529 16.77 13.93 -5.07
CA LYS A 529 18.22 13.98 -5.28
C LYS A 529 18.59 14.83 -6.49
N THR A 530 17.91 14.68 -7.61
CA THR A 530 18.06 15.49 -8.84
C THR A 530 18.01 17.00 -8.58
N THR A 531 17.07 17.43 -7.74
CA THR A 531 16.92 18.85 -7.37
C THR A 531 17.95 19.32 -6.35
N ALA A 532 18.58 18.43 -5.57
CA ALA A 532 19.75 18.77 -4.78
C ALA A 532 21.00 18.92 -5.67
N ILE A 533 21.14 18.05 -6.68
CA ILE A 533 22.21 18.12 -7.69
C ILE A 533 22.14 19.48 -8.41
N GLY A 534 21.00 19.81 -9.03
CA GLY A 534 20.82 21.08 -9.74
C GLY A 534 20.97 22.33 -8.85
N ALA A 535 20.58 22.26 -7.58
CA ALA A 535 20.79 23.35 -6.61
C ALA A 535 22.26 23.55 -6.24
N ARG A 536 23.05 22.47 -6.09
CA ARG A 536 24.51 22.55 -5.86
C ARG A 536 25.27 22.97 -7.12
N MET A 537 24.78 22.59 -8.29
CA MET A 537 25.24 23.08 -9.59
C MET A 537 24.78 24.52 -9.91
N ARG A 538 23.97 25.16 -9.05
CA ARG A 538 23.45 26.53 -9.22
C ARG A 538 22.66 26.75 -10.52
N ASN A 539 22.05 25.70 -11.06
CA ASN A 539 21.46 25.65 -12.41
C ASN A 539 22.45 25.83 -13.59
N GLU A 540 23.76 25.71 -13.37
CA GLU A 540 24.79 25.75 -14.42
C GLU A 540 25.20 24.31 -14.81
N GLY A 541 25.16 23.95 -16.10
CA GLY A 541 25.49 22.60 -16.61
C GLY A 541 24.27 21.82 -17.10
N GLU A 542 24.39 20.48 -17.20
CA GLU A 542 23.27 19.58 -17.55
C GLU A 542 23.13 18.47 -16.50
N VAL A 543 21.91 18.26 -16.00
CA VAL A 543 21.51 17.08 -15.23
C VAL A 543 20.57 16.24 -16.09
N VAL A 544 21.01 15.04 -16.50
CA VAL A 544 20.15 14.07 -17.20
C VAL A 544 19.50 13.16 -16.16
N ALA A 545 18.18 13.24 -16.03
CA ALA A 545 17.41 12.46 -15.06
C ALA A 545 16.65 11.34 -15.77
N VAL A 546 17.04 10.08 -15.53
CA VAL A 546 16.42 8.89 -16.15
C VAL A 546 15.43 8.25 -15.18
N GLU A 547 14.20 8.05 -15.65
CA GLU A 547 13.13 7.37 -14.92
C GLU A 547 12.36 6.44 -15.86
N LEU A 548 11.88 5.30 -15.36
CA LEU A 548 11.16 4.30 -16.16
C LEU A 548 9.65 4.58 -16.21
N ASP A 549 9.05 5.02 -15.11
CA ASP A 549 7.59 5.25 -15.03
C ASP A 549 7.22 6.69 -15.47
N PRO A 550 6.36 6.86 -16.51
CA PRO A 550 5.95 8.19 -16.98
C PRO A 550 5.24 9.05 -15.94
N GLY A 551 4.55 8.44 -14.96
CA GLY A 551 3.90 9.16 -13.86
C GLY A 551 4.92 9.76 -12.88
N ARG A 552 5.92 8.97 -12.49
CA ARG A 552 7.08 9.39 -11.69
C ARG A 552 7.95 10.39 -12.44
N ALA A 553 8.10 10.26 -13.76
CA ALA A 553 8.80 11.23 -14.60
C ALA A 553 8.08 12.59 -14.63
N ARG A 554 6.74 12.62 -14.69
CA ARG A 554 5.95 13.86 -14.50
C ARG A 554 6.14 14.46 -13.11
N GLN A 555 6.06 13.66 -12.04
CA GLN A 555 6.32 14.12 -10.66
C GLN A 555 7.72 14.74 -10.50
N LEU A 556 8.74 14.22 -11.19
CA LEU A 556 10.08 14.80 -11.19
C LEU A 556 10.12 16.17 -11.90
N ARG A 557 9.44 16.32 -13.04
CA ARG A 557 9.31 17.62 -13.75
C ARG A 557 8.59 18.65 -12.88
N GLU A 558 7.43 18.28 -12.34
CA GLU A 558 6.63 19.09 -11.40
C GLU A 558 7.47 19.53 -10.19
N LEU A 559 8.31 18.65 -9.63
CA LEU A 559 9.21 19.02 -8.53
C LEU A 559 10.34 19.95 -8.97
N CYS A 560 10.93 19.74 -10.15
CA CYS A 560 11.97 20.64 -10.68
C CYS A 560 11.42 22.05 -10.90
N GLU A 561 10.26 22.18 -11.55
CA GLU A 561 9.54 23.44 -11.75
C GLU A 561 9.22 24.12 -10.41
N ARG A 562 8.58 23.39 -9.48
CA ARG A 562 8.19 23.92 -8.16
C ARG A 562 9.39 24.34 -7.29
N LEU A 563 10.56 23.72 -7.47
CA LEU A 563 11.79 24.10 -6.78
C LEU A 563 12.64 25.12 -7.55
N GLY A 564 12.35 25.41 -8.82
CA GLY A 564 13.12 26.33 -9.66
C GLY A 564 14.43 25.75 -10.21
N VAL A 565 14.48 24.43 -10.40
CA VAL A 565 15.63 23.73 -10.96
C VAL A 565 15.45 23.57 -12.47
N VAL A 566 16.25 24.30 -13.26
CA VAL A 566 16.08 24.43 -14.72
C VAL A 566 17.13 23.69 -15.55
N CYS A 567 18.22 23.25 -14.94
CA CYS A 567 19.30 22.49 -15.61
C CYS A 567 18.98 21.00 -15.86
N VAL A 568 17.74 20.56 -15.64
CA VAL A 568 17.35 19.14 -15.62
C VAL A 568 16.63 18.74 -16.91
N ARG A 569 17.17 17.75 -17.64
CA ARG A 569 16.54 17.09 -18.78
C ARG A 569 16.05 15.70 -18.38
N VAL A 570 14.73 15.50 -18.39
CA VAL A 570 14.07 14.25 -17.97
C VAL A 570 13.90 13.31 -19.15
N VAL A 571 14.42 12.08 -19.01
CA VAL A 571 14.39 11.01 -20.02
C VAL A 571 13.58 9.83 -19.50
N GLU A 572 12.56 9.42 -20.25
CA GLU A 572 11.72 8.26 -19.92
C GLU A 572 12.32 7.00 -20.58
N ALA A 573 13.00 6.17 -19.79
CA ALA A 573 13.72 4.98 -20.26
C ALA A 573 14.06 3.99 -19.12
N ASP A 574 14.25 2.71 -19.47
CA ASP A 574 14.79 1.71 -18.53
C ASP A 574 16.30 1.87 -18.39
N ALA A 575 16.75 2.38 -17.23
CA ALA A 575 18.16 2.54 -16.90
C ALA A 575 18.96 1.21 -16.85
N ALA A 576 18.30 0.04 -16.86
CA ALA A 576 18.95 -1.26 -16.93
C ALA A 576 19.27 -1.73 -18.37
N SER A 577 18.72 -1.06 -19.41
CA SER A 577 18.92 -1.48 -20.82
C SER A 577 19.04 -0.34 -21.84
N ALA A 578 18.80 0.92 -21.46
CA ALA A 578 18.94 2.06 -22.35
C ALA A 578 20.41 2.37 -22.69
N ASP A 579 20.65 2.91 -23.89
CA ASP A 579 21.88 3.64 -24.16
C ASP A 579 21.83 4.98 -23.41
N LEU A 580 22.69 5.11 -22.39
CA LEU A 580 22.80 6.31 -21.57
C LEU A 580 23.66 7.40 -22.23
N GLY A 581 24.30 7.07 -23.37
CA GLY A 581 25.41 7.83 -23.93
C GLY A 581 26.65 7.75 -23.03
N GLY A 582 27.55 8.72 -23.18
CA GLY A 582 28.74 8.82 -22.34
C GLY A 582 29.17 10.26 -22.07
N GLY A 583 30.34 10.41 -21.45
CA GLY A 583 30.97 11.72 -21.22
C GLY A 583 30.48 12.45 -19.96
N TYR A 584 29.74 11.78 -19.07
CA TYR A 584 29.32 12.39 -17.80
C TYR A 584 30.51 12.57 -16.85
N ASP A 585 30.62 13.76 -16.25
CA ASP A 585 31.55 14.06 -15.17
C ASP A 585 31.20 13.25 -13.92
N ARG A 586 29.90 13.23 -13.59
CA ARG A 586 29.37 12.53 -12.42
C ARG A 586 28.11 11.73 -12.71
N ILE A 587 27.95 10.62 -12.00
CA ILE A 587 26.75 9.78 -12.09
C ILE A 587 26.26 9.42 -10.69
N LEU A 588 24.99 9.70 -10.43
CA LEU A 588 24.25 9.14 -9.30
C LEU A 588 23.49 7.89 -9.76
N VAL A 589 23.67 6.80 -9.02
CA VAL A 589 22.89 5.57 -9.16
C VAL A 589 22.14 5.36 -7.84
N ASP A 590 20.85 5.67 -7.84
CA ASP A 590 19.92 5.52 -6.71
C ASP A 590 18.81 4.50 -7.07
N PRO A 591 19.18 3.23 -7.32
CA PRO A 591 18.33 2.29 -8.04
C PRO A 591 17.21 1.73 -7.13
N PRO A 592 16.15 1.14 -7.71
CA PRO A 592 15.13 0.43 -6.96
C PRO A 592 15.75 -0.61 -6.01
N CYS A 593 15.50 -0.45 -4.72
CA CYS A 593 16.01 -1.34 -3.68
C CYS A 593 14.91 -1.76 -2.69
N SER A 594 15.26 -2.63 -1.75
CA SER A 594 14.31 -3.22 -0.81
C SER A 594 13.73 -2.25 0.23
N ASP A 595 14.14 -0.97 0.27
CA ASP A 595 13.77 0.06 1.28
C ASP A 595 14.02 -0.38 2.75
N LEU A 596 14.82 -1.41 3.03
CA LEU A 596 14.88 -1.99 4.39
C LEU A 596 15.49 -1.03 5.43
N GLY A 597 16.21 0.02 4.98
CA GLY A 597 16.71 1.08 5.85
C GLY A 597 15.67 2.16 6.19
N ALA A 598 14.57 2.24 5.44
CA ALA A 598 13.51 3.25 5.60
C ALA A 598 12.21 2.71 6.24
N LEU A 599 12.27 1.55 6.92
CA LEU A 599 11.08 0.89 7.49
C LEU A 599 10.50 1.58 8.74
N GLY A 600 11.11 2.67 9.21
CA GLY A 600 10.54 3.55 10.24
C GLY A 600 9.50 4.52 9.69
N SER A 601 9.69 5.04 8.47
CA SER A 601 8.79 6.03 7.84
C SER A 601 7.59 5.42 7.11
N ARG A 602 7.63 4.11 6.78
CA ARG A 602 6.56 3.38 6.08
C ARG A 602 6.03 2.19 6.92
N PRO A 603 4.87 2.31 7.59
CA PRO A 603 4.46 1.35 8.64
C PRO A 603 4.13 -0.06 8.13
N ASP A 604 3.54 -0.19 6.94
CA ASP A 604 3.18 -1.48 6.34
C ASP A 604 4.27 -2.08 5.45
N ALA A 605 5.28 -1.30 5.05
CA ALA A 605 6.29 -1.73 4.08
C ALA A 605 6.98 -3.03 4.49
N ARG A 606 7.37 -3.16 5.77
CA ARG A 606 8.05 -4.35 6.31
C ARG A 606 7.28 -5.65 6.09
N TRP A 607 5.95 -5.60 6.05
CA TRP A 607 5.09 -6.78 5.84
C TRP A 607 4.98 -7.22 4.37
N ARG A 608 5.39 -6.36 3.42
CA ARG A 608 5.27 -6.59 1.98
C ARG A 608 6.57 -7.10 1.33
N LYS A 609 7.74 -6.77 1.90
CA LYS A 609 9.08 -7.18 1.41
C LYS A 609 9.32 -8.70 1.58
N SER A 610 10.35 -9.24 0.93
CA SER A 610 10.81 -10.65 1.08
C SER A 610 12.18 -10.90 0.45
N PRO A 611 12.81 -12.08 0.69
CA PRO A 611 14.06 -12.46 0.03
C PRO A 611 13.99 -12.48 -1.51
N GLU A 612 12.89 -12.92 -2.12
CA GLU A 612 12.74 -12.97 -3.60
C GLU A 612 12.50 -11.59 -4.23
N LEU A 613 12.27 -10.56 -3.41
CA LEU A 613 12.33 -9.17 -3.84
C LEU A 613 13.80 -8.71 -3.90
N ILE A 614 14.57 -8.97 -2.83
CA ILE A 614 15.99 -8.62 -2.71
C ILE A 614 16.79 -9.21 -3.87
N GLU A 615 16.69 -10.52 -4.13
CA GLU A 615 17.39 -11.17 -5.26
C GLU A 615 17.01 -10.61 -6.63
N ARG A 616 15.75 -10.17 -6.81
CA ARG A 616 15.31 -9.56 -8.07
C ARG A 616 15.91 -8.17 -8.25
N LEU A 617 15.91 -7.36 -7.19
CA LEU A 617 16.42 -6.01 -7.22
C LEU A 617 17.95 -6.02 -7.36
N ALA A 618 18.65 -6.93 -6.69
CA ALA A 618 20.09 -7.11 -6.83
C ALA A 618 20.55 -7.34 -8.29
N GLY A 619 19.76 -8.08 -9.09
CA GLY A 619 20.03 -8.26 -10.52
C GLY A 619 19.74 -7.03 -11.39
N VAL A 620 18.71 -6.25 -11.05
CA VAL A 620 18.40 -4.98 -11.74
C VAL A 620 19.46 -3.91 -11.42
N GLN A 621 19.86 -3.82 -10.15
CA GLN A 621 20.95 -2.97 -9.66
C GLN A 621 22.27 -3.26 -10.38
N GLU A 622 22.60 -4.54 -10.61
CA GLU A 622 23.80 -4.96 -11.33
C GLU A 622 23.81 -4.51 -12.80
N ALA A 623 22.66 -4.53 -13.47
CA ALA A 623 22.50 -4.06 -14.85
C ALA A 623 22.60 -2.53 -14.96
N ILE A 624 21.88 -1.79 -14.10
CA ILE A 624 21.93 -0.31 -14.04
C ILE A 624 23.37 0.15 -13.74
N LEU A 625 24.02 -0.47 -12.75
CA LEU A 625 25.38 -0.12 -12.35
C LEU A 625 26.41 -0.41 -13.47
N ALA A 626 26.19 -1.45 -14.28
CA ALA A 626 27.03 -1.74 -15.45
C ALA A 626 26.91 -0.65 -16.54
N GLY A 627 25.68 -0.25 -16.88
CA GLY A 627 25.43 0.84 -17.84
C GLY A 627 26.02 2.16 -17.35
N ALA A 628 25.82 2.48 -16.07
CA ALA A 628 26.35 3.67 -15.42
C ALA A 628 27.89 3.75 -15.51
N THR A 629 28.62 2.67 -15.25
CA THR A 629 30.09 2.68 -15.39
C THR A 629 30.58 2.85 -16.82
N GLY A 630 29.82 2.35 -17.82
CA GLY A 630 30.13 2.58 -19.24
C GLY A 630 29.97 4.04 -19.67
N ALA A 631 28.95 4.73 -19.13
CA ALA A 631 28.64 6.13 -19.42
C ALA A 631 29.63 7.13 -18.79
N LEU A 632 30.36 6.72 -17.75
CA LEU A 632 31.26 7.58 -16.98
C LEU A 632 32.53 7.93 -17.77
N ARG A 633 32.89 9.21 -17.84
CA ARG A 633 34.15 9.62 -18.51
C ARG A 633 35.39 9.17 -17.73
N PRO A 634 36.57 9.03 -18.38
CA PRO A 634 37.83 8.82 -17.67
C PRO A 634 38.08 9.93 -16.62
N GLY A 635 38.48 9.53 -15.41
CA GLY A 635 38.60 10.42 -14.26
C GLY A 635 37.27 10.92 -13.65
N GLY A 636 36.12 10.50 -14.19
CA GLY A 636 34.79 10.81 -13.67
C GLY A 636 34.45 10.05 -12.38
N MET A 637 33.40 10.50 -11.69
CA MET A 637 32.97 10.00 -10.38
C MET A 637 31.56 9.41 -10.41
N LEU A 638 31.35 8.25 -9.80
CA LEU A 638 30.02 7.65 -9.61
C LEU A 638 29.72 7.47 -8.13
N VAL A 639 28.50 7.78 -7.70
CA VAL A 639 28.00 7.39 -6.38
C VAL A 639 26.88 6.37 -6.58
N TYR A 640 27.11 5.15 -6.09
CA TYR A 640 26.09 4.14 -5.91
C TYR A 640 25.53 4.26 -4.50
N ALA A 641 24.22 4.45 -4.38
CA ALA A 641 23.55 4.56 -3.08
C ALA A 641 22.21 3.82 -3.08
N THR A 642 21.81 3.32 -1.91
CA THR A 642 20.51 2.64 -1.71
C THR A 642 19.94 3.03 -0.36
N CYS A 643 18.61 3.05 -0.19
CA CYS A 643 17.96 3.17 1.12
C CYS A 643 17.76 1.80 1.81
N THR A 644 18.77 0.92 1.71
CA THR A 644 18.73 -0.40 2.33
C THR A 644 20.02 -0.75 3.07
N ILE A 645 19.89 -1.63 4.06
CA ILE A 645 20.97 -2.18 4.89
C ILE A 645 21.16 -3.68 4.59
N SER A 646 20.85 -4.07 3.35
CA SER A 646 20.90 -5.41 2.77
C SER A 646 22.26 -5.60 2.10
N VAL A 647 23.14 -6.41 2.69
CA VAL A 647 24.51 -6.66 2.16
C VAL A 647 24.47 -7.12 0.70
N ARG A 648 23.41 -7.85 0.33
CA ARG A 648 23.14 -8.40 -1.00
C ARG A 648 22.94 -7.33 -2.08
N GLU A 649 22.33 -6.21 -1.72
CA GLU A 649 22.06 -5.03 -2.58
C GLU A 649 23.15 -3.94 -2.47
N ASN A 650 24.10 -4.14 -1.56
CA ASN A 650 25.08 -3.15 -1.15
C ASN A 650 26.50 -3.63 -1.48
N GLU A 651 27.27 -4.08 -0.47
CA GLU A 651 28.66 -4.51 -0.61
C GLU A 651 28.87 -5.58 -1.70
N GLU A 652 27.92 -6.52 -1.86
CA GLU A 652 28.03 -7.56 -2.89
C GLU A 652 27.86 -7.05 -4.32
N ARG A 653 27.02 -6.01 -4.54
CA ARG A 653 26.84 -5.42 -5.89
C ARG A 653 28.11 -4.70 -6.32
N VAL A 654 28.71 -3.94 -5.40
CA VAL A 654 29.93 -3.16 -5.67
C VAL A 654 31.17 -4.05 -5.76
N ALA A 655 31.26 -5.14 -4.97
CA ALA A 655 32.32 -6.13 -5.12
C ALA A 655 32.29 -6.79 -6.52
N ALA A 656 31.13 -7.30 -6.94
CA ALA A 656 30.97 -7.94 -8.25
C ALA A 656 31.29 -7.00 -9.42
N LEU A 657 31.01 -5.69 -9.29
CA LEU A 657 31.45 -4.68 -10.26
C LEU A 657 32.98 -4.58 -10.31
N LEU A 658 33.64 -4.37 -9.16
CA LEU A 658 35.09 -4.13 -9.06
C LEU A 658 35.94 -5.36 -9.45
N GLU A 659 35.39 -6.56 -9.31
CA GLU A 659 35.99 -7.79 -9.83
C GLU A 659 35.90 -7.89 -11.37
N ARG A 660 34.84 -7.33 -11.96
CA ARG A 660 34.53 -7.41 -13.40
C ARG A 660 35.16 -6.28 -14.22
N ASP A 661 35.15 -5.05 -13.71
CA ASP A 661 35.69 -3.87 -14.38
C ASP A 661 36.88 -3.27 -13.60
N ARG A 662 38.09 -3.55 -14.11
CA ARG A 662 39.35 -3.09 -13.52
C ARG A 662 39.64 -1.61 -13.75
N ALA A 663 38.95 -0.94 -14.70
CA ALA A 663 39.07 0.50 -14.93
C ALA A 663 38.25 1.32 -13.92
N VAL A 664 37.54 0.68 -13.00
CA VAL A 664 36.79 1.31 -11.91
C VAL A 664 37.44 1.00 -10.56
N ARG A 665 37.64 2.03 -9.74
CA ARG A 665 38.11 1.89 -8.35
C ARG A 665 37.11 2.50 -7.37
N ALA A 666 37.13 1.99 -6.14
CA ALA A 666 36.43 2.60 -5.02
C ALA A 666 37.32 3.62 -4.30
N ASP A 667 36.76 4.78 -3.93
CA ASP A 667 37.32 5.65 -2.89
C ASP A 667 37.18 4.97 -1.52
N ASP A 668 38.13 5.22 -0.62
CA ASP A 668 38.01 4.85 0.79
C ASP A 668 37.30 5.97 1.57
N LEU A 669 35.97 5.87 1.65
CA LEU A 669 35.14 6.81 2.40
C LEU A 669 35.22 6.59 3.92
N GLY A 670 35.36 5.34 4.38
CA GLY A 670 35.45 5.05 5.82
C GLY A 670 36.73 5.56 6.47
N ARG A 671 37.82 5.73 5.70
CA ARG A 671 38.99 6.47 6.20
C ARG A 671 38.71 7.95 6.48
N ALA A 672 37.73 8.55 5.80
CA ALA A 672 37.30 9.94 6.03
C ALA A 672 36.14 10.07 7.03
N TYR A 673 35.27 9.05 7.11
CA TYR A 673 34.06 9.02 7.93
C TYR A 673 33.96 7.67 8.70
N PRO A 674 34.90 7.39 9.61
CA PRO A 674 35.06 6.07 10.25
C PRO A 674 33.85 5.67 11.10
N GLU A 675 33.13 6.62 11.67
CA GLU A 675 31.89 6.40 12.41
C GLU A 675 30.75 5.86 11.53
N LEU A 676 30.78 6.14 10.21
CA LEU A 676 29.80 5.66 9.23
C LEU A 676 30.26 4.46 8.40
N ALA A 677 31.48 3.95 8.62
CA ALA A 677 32.06 2.87 7.82
C ALA A 677 31.19 1.59 7.81
N ALA A 678 31.04 0.98 6.64
CA ALA A 678 30.21 -0.22 6.44
C ALA A 678 30.89 -1.46 7.02
N ARG A 679 30.13 -2.27 7.77
CA ARG A 679 30.65 -3.35 8.62
C ARG A 679 31.46 -4.41 7.87
N ARG A 680 31.07 -4.76 6.63
CA ARG A 680 31.76 -5.80 5.82
C ARG A 680 32.83 -5.23 4.90
N GLN A 681 32.67 -4.01 4.41
CA GLN A 681 33.67 -3.32 3.59
C GLN A 681 33.83 -1.87 4.05
N PRO A 682 34.69 -1.60 5.06
CA PRO A 682 34.80 -0.28 5.69
C PRO A 682 35.08 0.90 4.74
N ARG A 683 35.61 0.65 3.54
CA ARG A 683 35.79 1.67 2.49
C ARG A 683 34.49 2.36 2.04
N PHE A 684 33.33 1.72 2.24
CA PHE A 684 32.01 2.28 1.94
C PHE A 684 31.33 2.77 3.21
N LEU A 685 30.28 3.57 3.07
CA LEU A 685 29.49 4.03 4.21
C LEU A 685 28.15 3.28 4.30
N GLN A 686 27.71 3.01 5.53
CA GLN A 686 26.40 2.47 5.85
C GLN A 686 25.81 3.27 7.01
N THR A 687 24.80 4.10 6.77
CA THR A 687 24.03 4.73 7.86
C THR A 687 23.02 3.73 8.44
N ARG A 688 22.65 3.90 9.71
CA ARG A 688 21.64 3.08 10.39
C ARG A 688 20.73 3.93 11.30
N PRO A 689 19.41 3.65 11.39
CA PRO A 689 18.51 4.43 12.26
C PRO A 689 18.81 4.36 13.75
N ASP A 690 19.45 3.29 14.23
CA ASP A 690 19.81 3.11 15.65
C ASP A 690 21.03 3.94 16.07
N ARG A 691 22.03 4.04 15.20
CA ARG A 691 23.27 4.80 15.44
C ARG A 691 23.11 6.27 15.06
N ASP A 692 22.58 6.53 13.86
CA ASP A 692 22.67 7.85 13.22
C ASP A 692 21.38 8.67 13.29
N ARG A 693 20.29 8.09 13.80
CA ARG A 693 18.94 8.67 13.87
C ARG A 693 18.37 9.17 12.53
N THR A 694 18.76 8.55 11.43
CA THR A 694 18.26 8.85 10.09
C THR A 694 18.04 7.55 9.31
N ASP A 695 17.37 7.59 8.15
CA ASP A 695 17.13 6.38 7.34
C ASP A 695 18.44 5.63 7.04
N GLY A 696 18.36 4.29 7.03
CA GLY A 696 19.47 3.43 6.67
C GLY A 696 19.79 3.51 5.18
N PHE A 697 20.98 4.01 4.85
CA PHE A 697 21.51 4.12 3.50
C PHE A 697 22.84 3.39 3.38
N PHE A 698 23.12 2.84 2.20
CA PHE A 698 24.47 2.48 1.78
C PHE A 698 24.97 3.50 0.78
N ILE A 699 26.27 3.83 0.84
CA ILE A 699 26.90 4.77 -0.10
C ILE A 699 28.31 4.28 -0.45
N ALA A 700 28.53 3.99 -1.73
CA ALA A 700 29.82 3.67 -2.32
C ALA A 700 30.17 4.72 -3.38
N ARG A 701 31.33 5.37 -3.24
CA ARG A 701 31.85 6.31 -4.24
C ARG A 701 32.94 5.64 -5.06
N LEU A 702 32.74 5.60 -6.36
CA LEU A 702 33.61 4.99 -7.35
C LEU A 702 34.19 6.07 -8.27
N ARG A 703 35.32 5.77 -8.89
CA ARG A 703 35.91 6.55 -9.98
C ARG A 703 36.28 5.65 -11.12
N ARG A 704 36.14 6.15 -12.35
CA ARG A 704 36.80 5.55 -13.50
C ARG A 704 38.22 6.09 -13.58
N GLU A 705 39.19 5.23 -13.81
CA GLU A 705 40.57 5.65 -14.03
C GLU A 705 40.65 6.67 -15.18
N ALA A 706 41.56 7.65 -15.05
CA ALA A 706 41.97 8.41 -16.22
C ALA A 706 42.76 7.46 -17.13
N ALA A 707 42.59 7.57 -18.45
CA ALA A 707 43.55 6.95 -19.35
C ALA A 707 44.92 7.60 -19.08
N GLU A 708 45.95 6.79 -18.82
CA GLU A 708 47.30 7.31 -18.64
C GLU A 708 47.71 8.12 -19.88
N PRO A 709 48.40 9.27 -19.72
CA PRO A 709 48.81 10.12 -20.84
C PRO A 709 50.00 9.53 -21.63
N GLY A 710 49.78 8.33 -22.19
CA GLY A 710 50.45 7.79 -23.35
C GLY A 710 51.72 6.96 -23.12
N ALA A 711 52.01 6.14 -24.13
CA ALA A 711 53.36 5.97 -24.62
C ALA A 711 53.37 6.48 -26.07
N PRO A 712 54.26 7.41 -26.47
CA PRO A 712 54.41 7.75 -27.89
C PRO A 712 54.93 6.51 -28.63
N GLY A 713 54.29 6.16 -29.74
CA GLY A 713 54.68 4.99 -30.53
C GLY A 713 56.15 5.07 -30.97
N GLY A 714 56.95 4.09 -30.54
CA GLY A 714 58.28 3.88 -31.09
C GLY A 714 58.22 3.64 -32.60
N ARG A 715 59.20 4.17 -33.32
CA ARG A 715 59.35 4.01 -34.78
C ARG A 715 59.99 2.68 -35.13
#